data_AF-A0A850RJY4-F1
#
_entry.id   AF-A0A850RJY4-F1
#
_cell.length_a   1.000
_cell.length_b   1.000
_cell.length_c   1.000
_cell.angle_alpha   90.00
_cell.angle_beta   90.00
_cell.angle_gamma   90.00
#
_symmetry.space_group_name_H-M   'P 1'
#
loop_
_entity.id
_entity.type
_entity.pdbx_description
1 polymer ?
#
loop_
_entity_poly.entity_id
_entity_poly.type
_entity_poly.pdbx_seq_one_letter_code
_entity_poly.pdbx_strand_id
1 'polypeptide(L)'
;MLQRPLIVVVLAVAGWLCNGAIGVGAPAGLMASADAAPAAQRPRIGLALSGGGARGAAHVGVLRVLEELKIPVDYIAGTSMGSIVGALYASGMTPDEIAQALQEVDWDEVFTDATPRDERTFRRKQDDKLNLIKHKPGLKDGEVRLPMALVEGQKFDLVLRRLLLPVSEVRDFDRLRIPYRAVATDIATGHEVVLKRGDLAQAVRASMAVPGAFAAVDIDGRTLVDGGMANNLPISVVREMGADIVIAVDISTPLLTREDIKSVLGVVEQLTGFLTRGNTERQIASLTQRDLLIVPPLDEAGIGSGDFKRSAEAIAIGERAARDHMHRLAGLGVSPDAYARYLAAHPNPRQGAAPVERLAFVEIENNSSISDAVIEAQFDVRPGDPLDVDRLEAGIARAYGLGHFEKIGYRLEERDGRHGVVVRAQEKSWGTSSLQTGLQLYTSFGDGSDFNLGGAVTLTPFGANAGEWRTFVSLGEEQQFITEVYYPLDPAQTWFVGGDLGYESRLFRLFDQDQDRALAEYDTSRLGARLRFGRNFDTWGRLHLMYDRAVGDAEVTVGAPDLVDYDFDVGRLSLLGAIDTYDNYYFPSRGSLGSLSLTSSRESLGASSDYDQVLFNYSAVMSRGRHALQGGVTLATTLDEDAPVEALFQLGGFMRLSGLERNALSGQHLGLLRGLYRYRLNDVLVPVYAGASLELGNTWDRRDAIEFTDARLAGSLFLAADTPLGPLFLGYGNTEGRDQAIYLMLGPLW
;
A
#
# COMPACT_ATOMS: atom_id res chain seq x y z
N MET A 1 40.39 14.60 -38.45
CA MET A 1 39.74 15.86 -38.88
C MET A 1 39.18 16.54 -37.63
N LEU A 2 39.52 17.77 -37.24
CA LEU A 2 40.66 18.67 -37.52
C LEU A 2 41.15 19.21 -36.14
N GLN A 3 42.43 19.09 -35.78
CA GLN A 3 43.49 20.13 -35.81
C GLN A 3 43.36 21.32 -34.82
N ARG A 4 44.49 21.63 -34.13
CA ARG A 4 44.78 22.82 -33.28
C ARG A 4 45.48 23.93 -34.12
N PRO A 5 45.68 25.17 -33.61
CA PRO A 5 46.88 25.53 -32.78
C PRO A 5 46.53 26.36 -31.51
N LEU A 6 47.35 26.61 -30.47
CA LEU A 6 48.78 26.35 -30.09
C LEU A 6 49.75 27.57 -30.18
N ILE A 7 50.01 28.22 -29.02
CA ILE A 7 50.97 29.33 -28.71
C ILE A 7 51.40 29.13 -27.22
N VAL A 8 52.64 29.16 -26.67
CA VAL A 8 54.05 29.55 -27.02
C VAL A 8 54.42 31.02 -26.68
N VAL A 9 55.52 31.41 -26.00
CA VAL A 9 56.75 30.71 -25.55
C VAL A 9 56.68 30.30 -24.04
N VAL A 10 57.62 30.42 -23.06
CA VAL A 10 58.97 31.04 -22.84
C VAL A 10 59.81 30.11 -21.89
N LEU A 11 61.12 30.34 -21.70
CA LEU A 11 62.06 29.47 -20.94
C LEU A 11 63.12 30.24 -20.10
N ALA A 12 63.45 29.71 -18.90
CA ALA A 12 64.72 29.83 -18.13
C ALA A 12 64.60 28.93 -16.86
N VAL A 13 65.49 28.02 -16.40
CA VAL A 13 66.94 27.70 -16.62
C VAL A 13 67.88 28.76 -16.03
N ALA A 14 68.77 28.54 -15.04
CA ALA A 14 69.15 27.40 -14.16
C ALA A 14 69.74 27.98 -12.82
N GLY A 15 70.29 27.27 -11.81
CA GLY A 15 70.51 25.85 -11.53
C GLY A 15 71.46 25.60 -10.33
N TRP A 16 71.56 24.33 -9.90
CA TRP A 16 72.68 23.64 -9.19
C TRP A 16 73.38 24.21 -7.91
N LEU A 17 73.05 23.55 -6.78
CA LEU A 17 73.93 22.84 -5.82
C LEU A 17 75.08 23.50 -5.01
N CYS A 18 75.12 23.09 -3.72
CA CYS A 18 76.26 22.90 -2.81
C CYS A 18 77.17 24.09 -2.40
N ASN A 19 77.12 24.46 -1.12
CA ASN A 19 78.09 23.91 -0.16
C ASN A 19 77.62 24.03 1.32
N GLY A 20 78.26 23.29 2.23
CA GLY A 20 77.95 23.31 3.66
C GLY A 20 78.98 24.09 4.50
N ALA A 21 78.60 24.48 5.72
CA ALA A 21 79.48 25.04 6.74
C ALA A 21 79.08 24.55 8.14
N ILE A 22 80.05 24.35 9.03
CA ILE A 22 79.86 23.85 10.41
C ILE A 22 79.91 25.02 11.40
N GLY A 23 79.01 25.03 12.38
CA GLY A 23 79.00 25.97 13.52
C GLY A 23 78.59 25.27 14.81
N VAL A 24 79.10 25.72 15.98
CA VAL A 24 79.12 24.94 17.22
C VAL A 24 78.67 25.76 18.45
N GLY A 25 77.80 25.16 19.29
CA GLY A 25 77.41 25.67 20.62
C GLY A 25 76.36 26.79 20.62
N ALA A 26 75.62 27.06 21.69
CA ALA A 26 75.52 26.43 23.02
C ALA A 26 74.09 26.68 23.62
N PRO A 27 73.66 26.02 24.71
CA PRO A 27 72.23 25.80 24.99
C PRO A 27 71.54 26.80 25.94
N ALA A 28 70.27 27.10 25.65
CA ALA A 28 69.21 27.50 26.59
C ALA A 28 67.84 27.28 25.93
N GLY A 29 66.78 26.82 26.61
CA GLY A 29 66.69 26.28 27.97
C GLY A 29 65.34 25.58 28.17
N LEU A 30 65.27 24.63 29.11
CA LEU A 30 64.01 23.94 29.46
C LEU A 30 63.09 24.88 30.25
N MET A 31 62.23 25.61 29.56
CA MET A 31 61.03 26.16 30.20
C MET A 31 60.01 25.03 30.30
N ALA A 32 59.75 24.57 31.52
CA ALA A 32 58.62 23.69 31.78
C ALA A 32 57.33 24.40 31.35
N SER A 33 56.56 23.78 30.46
CA SER A 33 55.16 24.17 30.26
C SER A 33 54.44 23.96 31.58
N ALA A 34 54.00 25.04 32.21
CA ALA A 34 53.26 24.97 33.47
C ALA A 34 52.06 24.02 33.31
N ASP A 35 51.76 23.24 34.36
CA ASP A 35 50.69 22.26 34.34
C ASP A 35 49.39 22.89 33.83
N ALA A 36 48.93 22.41 32.67
CA ALA A 36 47.62 22.75 32.16
C ALA A 36 46.60 22.13 33.11
N ALA A 37 46.09 22.93 34.05
CA ALA A 37 45.03 22.54 34.96
C ALA A 37 43.93 21.81 34.17
N PRO A 38 43.52 20.60 34.61
CA PRO A 38 42.68 19.72 33.79
C PRO A 38 41.41 20.46 33.41
N ALA A 39 41.21 20.66 32.11
CA ALA A 39 40.10 21.44 31.58
C ALA A 39 38.79 20.87 32.14
N ALA A 40 38.08 21.69 32.93
CA ALA A 40 36.90 21.26 33.64
C ALA A 40 35.91 20.63 32.65
N GLN A 41 35.61 19.35 32.85
CA GLN A 41 34.70 18.62 31.96
C GLN A 41 33.34 19.32 31.99
N ARG A 42 32.86 19.71 30.81
CA ARG A 42 31.51 20.27 30.66
C ARG A 42 30.48 19.25 31.18
N PRO A 43 29.34 19.69 31.72
CA PRO A 43 28.24 18.77 31.98
C PRO A 43 27.84 18.05 30.70
N ARG A 44 27.47 16.77 30.82
CA ARG A 44 26.89 16.00 29.73
C ARG A 44 25.39 16.26 29.62
N ILE A 45 24.92 16.45 28.40
CA ILE A 45 23.54 16.87 28.12
C ILE A 45 22.80 15.70 27.49
N GLY A 46 21.77 15.21 28.18
CA GLY A 46 20.84 14.21 27.69
C GLY A 46 19.59 14.84 27.09
N LEU A 47 19.09 14.26 25.99
CA LEU A 47 17.87 14.69 25.31
C LEU A 47 16.81 13.59 25.39
N ALA A 48 15.73 13.83 26.12
CA ALA A 48 14.57 12.95 26.22
C ALA A 48 13.44 13.47 25.32
N LEU A 49 13.04 12.67 24.32
CA LEU A 49 12.03 13.04 23.31
C LEU A 49 10.79 12.17 23.45
N SER A 50 9.62 12.77 23.77
CA SER A 50 8.41 11.97 24.00
C SER A 50 7.67 11.51 22.74
N GLY A 51 6.74 10.57 22.92
CA GLY A 51 5.79 10.12 21.92
C GLY A 51 4.51 10.98 21.85
N GLY A 52 3.92 11.05 20.66
CA GLY A 52 2.74 11.87 20.36
C GLY A 52 2.28 11.83 18.90
N GLY A 53 2.65 10.79 18.14
CA GLY A 53 2.36 10.70 16.70
C GLY A 53 2.96 11.87 15.91
N ALA A 54 2.18 12.43 14.98
CA ALA A 54 2.53 13.57 14.12
C ALA A 54 3.15 14.76 14.85
N ARG A 55 2.74 15.00 16.11
CA ARG A 55 3.22 16.07 16.98
C ARG A 55 4.75 16.08 17.13
N GLY A 56 5.41 14.94 16.99
CA GLY A 56 6.85 14.80 17.13
C GLY A 56 7.69 15.41 16.02
N ALA A 57 7.10 15.90 14.93
CA ALA A 57 7.79 16.82 14.03
C ALA A 57 8.29 18.09 14.77
N ALA A 58 7.64 18.50 15.88
CA ALA A 58 8.10 19.58 16.73
C ALA A 58 9.49 19.35 17.36
N HIS A 59 9.90 18.09 17.60
CA HIS A 59 11.24 17.76 18.10
C HIS A 59 12.33 18.28 17.18
N VAL A 60 12.11 18.24 15.87
CA VAL A 60 13.06 18.74 14.85
C VAL A 60 13.25 20.26 14.94
N GLY A 61 12.17 20.99 15.25
CA GLY A 61 12.23 22.43 15.54
C GLY A 61 13.07 22.74 16.77
N VAL A 62 12.95 21.95 17.83
CA VAL A 62 13.82 22.08 19.01
C VAL A 62 15.28 21.79 18.65
N LEU A 63 15.56 20.71 17.90
CA LEU A 63 16.90 20.33 17.48
C LEU A 63 17.62 21.44 16.70
N ARG A 64 16.93 22.16 15.80
CA ARG A 64 17.48 23.34 15.09
C ARG A 64 18.05 24.37 16.07
N VAL A 65 17.31 24.71 17.12
CA VAL A 65 17.74 25.70 18.13
C VAL A 65 18.92 25.18 18.96
N LEU A 66 19.00 23.87 19.23
CA LEU A 66 20.14 23.27 19.91
C LEU A 66 21.44 23.34 19.07
N GLU A 67 21.37 23.08 17.76
CA GLU A 67 22.52 23.23 16.85
C GLU A 67 22.89 24.71 16.63
N GLU A 68 21.91 25.61 16.47
CA GLU A 68 22.12 27.06 16.34
C GLU A 68 22.91 27.60 17.55
N LEU A 69 22.49 27.23 18.77
CA LEU A 69 23.13 27.58 20.03
C LEU A 69 24.38 26.75 20.35
N LYS A 70 24.76 25.79 19.49
CA LYS A 70 25.98 24.94 19.61
C LYS A 70 26.01 24.18 20.94
N ILE A 71 24.88 23.58 21.28
CA ILE A 71 24.69 22.77 22.48
C ILE A 71 25.11 21.33 22.15
N PRO A 72 26.15 20.77 22.80
CA PRO A 72 26.61 19.41 22.54
C PRO A 72 25.72 18.40 23.27
N VAL A 73 25.04 17.52 22.52
CA VAL A 73 24.11 16.51 23.07
C VAL A 73 24.83 15.16 23.17
N ASP A 74 25.04 14.65 24.38
CA ASP A 74 25.82 13.43 24.63
C ASP A 74 24.99 12.15 24.58
N TYR A 75 23.69 12.24 24.91
CA TYR A 75 22.80 11.10 25.06
C TYR A 75 21.42 11.42 24.52
N ILE A 76 20.79 10.49 23.81
CA ILE A 76 19.41 10.62 23.35
C ILE A 76 18.61 9.38 23.77
N ALA A 77 17.43 9.57 24.37
CA ALA A 77 16.42 8.54 24.47
C ALA A 77 15.10 9.05 23.89
N GLY A 78 14.42 8.19 23.13
CA GLY A 78 13.18 8.56 22.46
C GLY A 78 12.12 7.45 22.48
N THR A 79 10.87 7.89 22.51
CA THR A 79 9.69 7.01 22.52
C THR A 79 8.76 7.34 21.35
N SER A 80 8.21 6.34 20.66
CA SER A 80 7.31 6.53 19.51
C SER A 80 7.91 7.46 18.45
N MET A 81 7.25 8.54 18.03
CA MET A 81 7.84 9.55 17.12
C MET A 81 9.11 10.22 17.69
N GLY A 82 9.24 10.36 19.01
CA GLY A 82 10.48 10.81 19.65
C GLY A 82 11.64 9.82 19.43
N SER A 83 11.36 8.53 19.27
CA SER A 83 12.34 7.51 18.89
C SER A 83 12.78 7.66 17.43
N ILE A 84 11.86 8.04 16.52
CA ILE A 84 12.18 8.26 15.10
C ILE A 84 13.09 9.48 14.96
N VAL A 85 12.67 10.65 15.45
CA VAL A 85 13.49 11.87 15.35
C VAL A 85 14.80 11.71 16.12
N GLY A 86 14.78 11.05 17.29
CA GLY A 86 15.95 10.73 18.07
C GLY A 86 16.95 9.83 17.34
N ALA A 87 16.49 8.75 16.71
CA ALA A 87 17.33 7.82 15.95
C ALA A 87 17.90 8.45 14.68
N LEU A 88 17.12 9.25 13.94
CA LEU A 88 17.59 9.94 12.74
C LEU A 88 18.69 10.96 13.08
N TYR A 89 18.48 11.79 14.13
CA TYR A 89 19.49 12.74 14.61
C TYR A 89 20.72 12.03 15.20
N ALA A 90 20.54 10.96 15.97
CA ALA A 90 21.63 10.11 16.46
C ALA A 90 22.42 9.43 15.34
N SER A 91 21.77 9.05 14.23
CA SER A 91 22.45 8.54 13.02
C SER A 91 23.35 9.60 12.37
N GLY A 92 23.12 10.88 12.69
CA GLY A 92 23.89 12.01 12.19
C GLY A 92 23.23 12.80 11.07
N MET A 93 21.93 12.62 10.82
CA MET A 93 21.16 13.57 10.01
C MET A 93 21.03 14.91 10.73
N THR A 94 21.16 16.00 9.98
CA THR A 94 20.83 17.35 10.45
C THR A 94 19.32 17.52 10.65
N PRO A 95 18.87 18.49 11.46
CA PRO A 95 17.44 18.79 11.61
C PRO A 95 16.75 19.12 10.29
N ASP A 96 17.47 19.70 9.31
CA ASP A 96 16.91 20.03 8.00
C ASP A 96 16.73 18.79 7.10
N GLU A 97 17.67 17.83 7.11
CA GLU A 97 17.47 16.53 6.47
C GLU A 97 16.28 15.75 7.07
N ILE A 98 16.09 15.83 8.39
CA ILE A 98 14.94 15.20 9.08
C ILE A 98 13.64 15.94 8.72
N ALA A 99 13.64 17.27 8.68
CA ALA A 99 12.49 18.07 8.28
C ALA A 99 12.07 17.77 6.83
N GLN A 100 13.03 17.59 5.91
CA GLN A 100 12.77 17.18 4.54
C GLN A 100 12.18 15.77 4.48
N ALA A 101 12.81 14.79 5.14
CA ALA A 101 12.32 13.40 5.17
C ALA A 101 10.87 13.29 5.69
N LEU A 102 10.50 14.03 6.73
CA LEU A 102 9.13 14.05 7.27
C LEU A 102 8.10 14.76 6.36
N GLN A 103 8.55 15.48 5.33
CA GLN A 103 7.70 16.14 4.32
C GLN A 103 7.61 15.35 3.00
N GLU A 104 8.59 14.50 2.70
CA GLU A 104 8.62 13.65 1.49
C GLU A 104 7.87 12.32 1.66
N VAL A 105 7.60 11.87 2.88
CA VAL A 105 6.77 10.69 3.16
C VAL A 105 5.30 10.96 2.86
N ASP A 106 4.69 10.13 2.01
CA ASP A 106 3.23 10.08 1.88
C ASP A 106 2.63 9.36 3.09
N TRP A 107 2.11 10.15 4.02
CA TRP A 107 1.53 9.67 5.27
C TRP A 107 0.15 9.03 5.12
N ASP A 108 -0.55 9.19 3.99
CA ASP A 108 -1.79 8.43 3.72
C ASP A 108 -1.43 7.02 3.26
N GLU A 109 -0.40 6.88 2.42
CA GLU A 109 0.06 5.59 1.91
C GLU A 109 0.88 4.77 2.92
N VAL A 110 1.72 5.40 3.73
CA VAL A 110 2.67 4.66 4.61
C VAL A 110 1.99 3.88 5.73
N PHE A 111 0.78 4.29 6.13
CA PHE A 111 -0.04 3.65 7.16
C PHE A 111 -1.14 2.74 6.60
N THR A 112 -1.01 2.27 5.36
CA THR A 112 -1.87 1.22 4.80
C THR A 112 -1.07 0.10 4.14
N ASP A 113 -1.32 -1.13 4.57
CA ASP A 113 -0.75 -2.34 3.98
C ASP A 113 -1.60 -2.88 2.82
N ALA A 114 -2.66 -2.16 2.43
CA ALA A 114 -3.36 -2.45 1.19
C ALA A 114 -2.43 -2.17 0.01
N THR A 115 -1.91 -3.23 -0.62
CA THR A 115 -1.12 -3.13 -1.85
C THR A 115 -1.87 -2.27 -2.87
N PRO A 116 -1.26 -1.19 -3.41
CA PRO A 116 -1.80 -0.41 -4.52
C PRO A 116 -2.28 -1.33 -5.65
N ARG A 117 -3.42 -1.02 -6.25
CA ARG A 117 -4.07 -1.99 -7.15
C ARG A 117 -3.24 -2.25 -8.41
N ASP A 118 -2.51 -1.25 -8.87
CA ASP A 118 -1.52 -1.32 -9.94
C ASP A 118 -0.35 -2.26 -9.65
N GLU A 119 0.08 -2.38 -8.38
CA GLU A 119 1.15 -3.30 -7.92
C GLU A 119 0.68 -4.76 -7.72
N ARG A 120 -0.62 -5.02 -7.62
CA ARG A 120 -1.16 -6.38 -7.45
C ARG A 120 -0.99 -7.19 -8.73
N THR A 121 -0.64 -8.48 -8.60
CA THR A 121 -0.62 -9.39 -9.76
C THR A 121 -1.97 -9.44 -10.48
N PHE A 122 -1.95 -9.76 -11.79
CA PHE A 122 -3.19 -9.88 -12.56
C PHE A 122 -4.18 -10.90 -11.96
N ARG A 123 -3.69 -11.99 -11.32
CA ARG A 123 -4.57 -12.93 -10.60
C ARG A 123 -5.24 -12.29 -9.39
N ARG A 124 -4.53 -11.46 -8.61
CA ARG A 124 -5.10 -10.76 -7.45
C ARG A 124 -6.06 -9.64 -7.86
N LYS A 125 -5.84 -8.96 -8.99
CA LYS A 125 -6.81 -8.02 -9.60
C LYS A 125 -8.14 -8.67 -9.99
N GLN A 126 -8.18 -9.98 -10.28
CA GLN A 126 -9.42 -10.71 -10.57
C GLN A 126 -10.29 -10.95 -9.33
N ASP A 127 -9.73 -10.93 -8.12
CA ASP A 127 -10.51 -11.13 -6.89
C ASP A 127 -11.59 -10.05 -6.71
N ASP A 128 -11.33 -8.83 -7.20
CA ASP A 128 -12.27 -7.71 -7.15
C ASP A 128 -13.55 -7.96 -7.98
N LYS A 129 -13.53 -8.94 -8.90
CA LYS A 129 -14.67 -9.31 -9.77
C LYS A 129 -15.64 -10.33 -9.17
N LEU A 130 -15.33 -10.89 -8.00
CA LEU A 130 -16.19 -11.87 -7.33
C LEU A 130 -17.27 -11.22 -6.46
N ASN A 131 -17.27 -9.88 -6.37
CA ASN A 131 -18.26 -9.08 -5.64
C ASN A 131 -18.36 -9.46 -4.15
N LEU A 132 -17.22 -9.89 -3.60
CA LEU A 132 -17.02 -10.26 -2.21
C LEU A 132 -16.48 -9.06 -1.41
N ILE A 133 -16.80 -9.03 -0.12
CA ILE A 133 -16.33 -8.05 0.85
C ILE A 133 -14.79 -8.02 0.86
N LYS A 134 -14.23 -6.80 0.92
CA LYS A 134 -12.78 -6.53 0.80
C LYS A 134 -11.96 -7.18 1.92
N HIS A 135 -12.55 -7.37 3.10
CA HIS A 135 -11.93 -8.07 4.22
C HIS A 135 -11.85 -9.57 3.95
N LYS A 136 -10.66 -10.15 4.09
CA LYS A 136 -10.40 -11.58 3.87
C LYS A 136 -9.91 -12.25 5.15
N PRO A 137 -10.81 -12.73 6.04
CA PRO A 137 -10.45 -13.64 7.13
C PRO A 137 -9.61 -14.80 6.62
N GLY A 138 -8.51 -15.07 7.33
CA GLY A 138 -7.60 -16.15 6.98
C GLY A 138 -8.09 -17.50 7.46
N LEU A 139 -7.62 -18.56 6.81
CA LEU A 139 -7.80 -19.94 7.20
C LEU A 139 -6.42 -20.54 7.50
N LYS A 140 -6.20 -20.94 8.76
CA LYS A 140 -4.94 -21.55 9.21
C LYS A 140 -5.23 -22.62 10.25
N ASP A 141 -4.61 -23.79 10.09
CA ASP A 141 -4.78 -24.97 10.96
C ASP A 141 -6.25 -25.48 11.12
N GLY A 142 -7.14 -25.09 10.19
CA GLY A 142 -8.58 -25.37 10.25
C GLY A 142 -9.41 -24.30 10.96
N GLU A 143 -8.77 -23.26 11.51
CA GLU A 143 -9.43 -22.14 12.19
C GLU A 143 -9.58 -20.92 11.25
N VAL A 144 -10.64 -20.13 11.48
CA VAL A 144 -10.76 -18.78 10.92
C VAL A 144 -9.97 -17.83 11.82
N ARG A 145 -8.97 -17.15 11.26
CA ARG A 145 -8.15 -16.17 11.99
C ARG A 145 -8.23 -14.78 11.33
N LEU A 146 -8.01 -13.74 12.13
CA LEU A 146 -7.98 -12.34 11.70
C LEU A 146 -6.59 -11.75 11.96
N PRO A 147 -6.16 -10.72 11.22
CA PRO A 147 -4.96 -9.95 11.58
C PRO A 147 -5.13 -9.34 12.98
N MET A 148 -4.01 -9.24 13.71
CA MET A 148 -3.99 -8.74 15.10
C MET A 148 -3.96 -7.21 15.18
N ALA A 149 -3.73 -6.53 14.06
CA ALA A 149 -3.74 -5.08 13.92
C ALA A 149 -4.59 -4.64 12.72
N LEU A 150 -4.86 -3.33 12.63
CA LEU A 150 -5.41 -2.72 11.41
C LEU A 150 -4.30 -2.47 10.36
N VAL A 151 -3.06 -2.31 10.82
CA VAL A 151 -1.87 -2.00 10.01
C VAL A 151 -0.69 -2.83 10.52
N GLU A 152 -0.21 -3.77 9.73
CA GLU A 152 1.04 -4.51 9.97
C GLU A 152 2.27 -3.60 9.82
N GLY A 153 2.18 -2.58 8.95
CA GLY A 153 3.18 -1.53 8.78
C GLY A 153 4.35 -1.94 7.90
N GLN A 154 4.07 -2.69 6.82
CA GLN A 154 5.00 -3.09 5.77
C GLN A 154 5.66 -1.86 5.14
N LYS A 155 4.88 -0.91 4.60
CA LYS A 155 5.42 0.32 3.98
C LYS A 155 6.22 1.17 4.98
N PHE A 156 5.74 1.27 6.21
CA PHE A 156 6.40 2.03 7.28
C PHE A 156 7.75 1.43 7.69
N ASP A 157 7.88 0.09 7.73
CA ASP A 157 9.16 -0.58 7.99
C ASP A 157 10.19 -0.30 6.87
N LEU A 158 9.76 -0.25 5.60
CA LEU A 158 10.63 0.12 4.47
C LEU A 158 11.10 1.57 4.56
N VAL A 159 10.22 2.52 4.85
CA VAL A 159 10.59 3.95 5.03
C VAL A 159 11.62 4.11 6.15
N LEU A 160 11.42 3.45 7.31
CA LEU A 160 12.38 3.48 8.41
C LEU A 160 13.72 2.83 8.02
N ARG A 161 13.71 1.71 7.30
CA ARG A 161 14.92 1.06 6.77
C ARG A 161 15.68 1.97 5.82
N ARG A 162 15.00 2.59 4.85
CA ARG A 162 15.61 3.47 3.83
C ARG A 162 16.29 4.69 4.45
N LEU A 163 15.65 5.34 5.43
CA LEU A 163 16.22 6.51 6.13
C LEU A 163 17.44 6.16 7.01
N LEU A 164 17.42 4.97 7.63
CA LEU A 164 18.45 4.47 8.55
C LEU A 164 19.50 3.56 7.86
N LEU A 165 19.36 3.28 6.56
CA LEU A 165 20.26 2.42 5.79
C LEU A 165 21.75 2.83 5.90
N PRO A 166 22.13 4.13 5.89
CA PRO A 166 23.53 4.54 6.08
C PRO A 166 24.13 4.21 7.46
N VAL A 167 23.34 3.66 8.39
CA VAL A 167 23.79 3.17 9.70
C VAL A 167 23.26 1.76 10.03
N SER A 168 22.73 0.99 9.06
CA SER A 168 22.09 -0.31 9.32
C SER A 168 23.02 -1.38 9.93
N GLU A 169 24.33 -1.20 9.76
CA GLU A 169 25.37 -2.08 10.30
C GLU A 169 25.82 -1.67 11.72
N VAL A 170 25.35 -0.53 12.25
CA VAL A 170 25.62 -0.05 13.60
C VAL A 170 24.75 -0.79 14.62
N ARG A 171 25.11 -2.05 14.91
CA ARG A 171 24.38 -2.95 15.82
C ARG A 171 24.43 -2.57 17.31
N ASP A 172 25.22 -1.57 17.67
CA ASP A 172 25.49 -1.12 19.04
C ASP A 172 25.22 0.39 19.10
N PHE A 173 24.12 0.80 19.74
CA PHE A 173 23.60 2.18 19.59
C PHE A 173 24.42 3.23 20.36
N ASP A 174 25.43 2.78 21.14
CA ASP A 174 26.47 3.64 21.71
C ASP A 174 27.56 4.03 20.69
N ARG A 175 27.51 3.48 19.46
CA ARG A 175 28.43 3.79 18.34
C ARG A 175 27.81 4.65 17.24
N LEU A 176 26.57 5.10 17.42
CA LEU A 176 25.96 6.13 16.59
C LEU A 176 26.66 7.48 16.85
N ARG A 177 26.39 8.51 16.03
CA ARG A 177 27.01 9.83 16.19
C ARG A 177 26.75 10.43 17.58
N ILE A 178 25.56 10.14 18.12
CA ILE A 178 25.21 10.38 19.52
C ILE A 178 24.67 9.05 20.09
N PRO A 179 25.18 8.55 21.23
CA PRO A 179 24.65 7.37 21.91
C PRO A 179 23.12 7.44 22.13
N TYR A 180 22.41 6.41 21.67
CA TYR A 180 20.96 6.43 21.51
C TYR A 180 20.22 5.26 22.18
N ARG A 181 18.98 5.49 22.62
CA ARG A 181 18.03 4.47 23.12
C ARG A 181 16.65 4.66 22.52
N ALA A 182 16.08 3.60 21.96
CA ALA A 182 14.65 3.51 21.70
C ALA A 182 13.96 2.89 22.93
N VAL A 183 12.80 3.40 23.32
CA VAL A 183 12.01 2.84 24.44
C VAL A 183 10.76 2.16 23.90
N ALA A 184 10.53 0.92 24.29
CA ALA A 184 9.36 0.12 23.96
C ALA A 184 8.71 -0.45 25.22
N THR A 185 7.49 -0.98 25.10
CA THR A 185 6.78 -1.67 26.19
C THR A 185 6.65 -3.16 25.87
N ASP A 186 6.99 -4.02 26.82
CA ASP A 186 6.75 -5.46 26.76
C ASP A 186 5.25 -5.74 26.98
N ILE A 187 4.52 -6.19 25.95
CA ILE A 187 3.05 -6.27 26.03
C ILE A 187 2.56 -7.32 27.04
N ALA A 188 3.38 -8.35 27.31
CA ALA A 188 3.03 -9.44 28.22
C ALA A 188 3.20 -9.06 29.70
N THR A 189 3.99 -8.03 30.00
CA THR A 189 4.29 -7.60 31.37
C THR A 189 3.98 -6.14 31.69
N GLY A 190 3.77 -5.30 30.67
CA GLY A 190 3.60 -3.85 30.82
C GLY A 190 4.88 -3.10 31.22
N HIS A 191 6.03 -3.76 31.21
CA HIS A 191 7.30 -3.17 31.63
C HIS A 191 8.04 -2.46 30.49
N GLU A 192 8.88 -1.49 30.86
CA GLU A 192 9.79 -0.79 29.96
C GLU A 192 10.86 -1.73 29.39
N VAL A 193 11.13 -1.59 28.09
CA VAL A 193 12.25 -2.24 27.39
C VAL A 193 13.09 -1.16 26.71
N VAL A 194 14.26 -0.89 27.28
CA VAL A 194 15.24 0.07 26.76
C VAL A 194 16.14 -0.60 25.71
N LEU A 195 15.85 -0.35 24.44
CA LEU A 195 16.54 -0.92 23.29
C LEU A 195 17.83 -0.13 22.99
N LYS A 196 18.97 -0.81 23.04
CA LYS A 196 20.33 -0.24 22.93
C LYS A 196 21.25 -0.92 21.91
N ARG A 197 20.72 -1.89 21.16
CA ARG A 197 21.43 -2.72 20.19
C ARG A 197 20.42 -3.44 19.28
N GLY A 198 20.90 -3.99 18.17
CA GLY A 198 20.10 -4.80 17.23
C GLY A 198 19.99 -4.18 15.85
N ASP A 199 18.84 -4.33 15.19
CA ASP A 199 18.45 -3.55 14.01
C ASP A 199 17.82 -2.23 14.49
N LEU A 200 18.39 -1.09 14.10
CA LEU A 200 17.93 0.23 14.56
C LEU A 200 16.53 0.58 14.03
N ALA A 201 16.21 0.20 12.79
CA ALA A 201 14.88 0.42 12.22
C ALA A 201 13.84 -0.47 12.92
N GLN A 202 14.17 -1.73 13.24
CA GLN A 202 13.31 -2.61 14.03
C GLN A 202 13.08 -2.06 15.44
N ALA A 203 14.11 -1.54 16.11
CA ALA A 203 13.99 -0.97 17.45
C ALA A 203 13.10 0.29 17.48
N VAL A 204 13.21 1.14 16.46
CA VAL A 204 12.34 2.31 16.26
C VAL A 204 10.90 1.89 15.91
N ARG A 205 10.72 0.90 15.01
CA ARG A 205 9.40 0.35 14.63
C ARG A 205 8.69 -0.33 15.81
N ALA A 206 9.44 -0.92 16.76
CA ALA A 206 8.90 -1.43 18.03
C ALA A 206 8.45 -0.29 18.95
N SER A 207 9.25 0.77 19.06
CA SER A 207 8.94 1.95 19.89
C SER A 207 7.68 2.70 19.46
N MET A 208 7.24 2.56 18.19
CA MET A 208 6.01 3.14 17.63
C MET A 208 4.90 2.09 17.33
N ALA A 209 4.97 0.89 17.90
CA ALA A 209 3.97 -0.17 17.69
C ALA A 209 2.69 0.04 18.53
N VAL A 210 1.87 1.04 18.20
CA VAL A 210 0.67 1.43 18.97
C VAL A 210 -0.41 0.33 18.93
N PRO A 211 -0.82 -0.27 20.08
CA PRO A 211 -1.79 -1.36 20.10
C PRO A 211 -3.13 -1.05 19.41
N GLY A 212 -3.65 -2.01 18.65
CA GLY A 212 -4.91 -1.88 17.91
C GLY A 212 -4.82 -1.07 16.61
N ALA A 213 -3.82 -0.20 16.47
CA ALA A 213 -3.50 0.50 15.23
C ALA A 213 -2.41 -0.24 14.45
N PHE A 214 -1.21 -0.35 15.03
CA PHE A 214 -0.03 -0.96 14.43
C PHE A 214 0.31 -2.31 15.07
N ALA A 215 0.79 -3.26 14.27
CA ALA A 215 1.26 -4.54 14.77
C ALA A 215 2.47 -4.39 15.71
N ALA A 216 2.50 -5.25 16.73
CA ALA A 216 3.61 -5.42 17.65
C ALA A 216 4.87 -5.96 16.94
N VAL A 217 6.02 -5.86 17.59
CA VAL A 217 7.31 -6.29 17.03
C VAL A 217 8.01 -7.22 18.00
N ASP A 218 8.27 -8.45 17.59
CA ASP A 218 9.05 -9.40 18.38
C ASP A 218 10.56 -9.08 18.28
N ILE A 219 11.19 -8.91 19.44
CA ILE A 219 12.66 -8.73 19.60
C ILE A 219 13.11 -9.58 20.78
N ASP A 220 14.15 -10.40 20.60
CA ASP A 220 14.78 -11.24 21.65
C ASP A 220 13.78 -12.07 22.49
N GLY A 221 12.71 -12.58 21.86
CA GLY A 221 11.67 -13.38 22.50
C GLY A 221 10.62 -12.59 23.27
N ARG A 222 10.54 -11.27 23.09
CA ARG A 222 9.52 -10.38 23.67
C ARG A 222 8.69 -9.71 22.57
N THR A 223 7.38 -9.74 22.72
CA THR A 223 6.45 -8.99 21.86
C THR A 223 6.35 -7.54 22.36
N LEU A 224 6.89 -6.60 21.58
CA LEU A 224 7.01 -5.20 21.96
C LEU A 224 5.95 -4.31 21.28
N VAL A 225 5.38 -3.40 22.07
CA VAL A 225 4.46 -2.33 21.64
C VAL A 225 5.02 -0.95 22.00
N ASP A 226 4.32 0.10 21.59
CA ASP A 226 4.77 1.50 21.76
C ASP A 226 5.24 1.80 23.19
N GLY A 227 6.40 2.45 23.31
CA GLY A 227 7.01 2.76 24.60
C GLY A 227 6.20 3.74 25.44
N GLY A 228 5.26 4.46 24.83
CA GLY A 228 4.39 5.44 25.45
C GLY A 228 3.55 4.85 26.57
N MET A 229 3.26 3.55 26.57
CA MET A 229 2.53 2.88 27.66
C MET A 229 3.35 2.81 28.96
N ALA A 230 4.63 2.48 28.88
CA ALA A 230 5.52 2.34 30.05
C ALA A 230 6.25 3.64 30.42
N ASN A 231 6.86 4.31 29.43
CA ASN A 231 7.69 5.50 29.61
C ASN A 231 7.71 6.37 28.34
N ASN A 232 6.75 7.30 28.25
CA ASN A 232 6.59 8.17 27.09
C ASN A 232 7.66 9.26 27.01
N LEU A 233 8.14 9.81 28.13
CA LEU A 233 9.15 10.86 28.16
C LEU A 233 10.39 10.37 28.93
N PRO A 234 11.40 9.78 28.27
CA PRO A 234 12.39 8.91 28.91
C PRO A 234 13.54 9.66 29.62
N ILE A 235 13.19 10.56 30.56
CA ILE A 235 14.10 11.34 31.41
C ILE A 235 14.96 10.41 32.28
N SER A 236 14.39 9.35 32.85
CA SER A 236 15.14 8.31 33.58
C SER A 236 16.26 7.70 32.72
N VAL A 237 15.95 7.32 31.48
CA VAL A 237 16.88 6.60 30.59
C VAL A 237 18.10 7.45 30.23
N VAL A 238 17.93 8.72 29.83
CA VAL A 238 19.09 9.59 29.57
C VAL A 238 19.90 9.91 30.83
N ARG A 239 19.27 9.93 32.01
CA ARG A 239 19.96 10.11 33.29
C ARG A 239 20.79 8.87 33.65
N GLU A 240 20.29 7.67 33.38
CA GLU A 240 21.02 6.40 33.50
C GLU A 240 22.17 6.25 32.48
N MET A 241 22.03 6.82 31.28
CA MET A 241 23.15 6.93 30.31
C MET A 241 24.27 7.86 30.81
N GLY A 242 23.99 8.69 31.82
CA GLY A 242 24.97 9.56 32.48
C GLY A 242 24.81 11.05 32.19
N ALA A 243 23.63 11.52 31.80
CA ALA A 243 23.37 12.96 31.65
C ALA A 243 23.46 13.71 32.98
N ASP A 244 24.29 14.75 33.03
CA ASP A 244 24.42 15.69 34.16
C ASP A 244 23.34 16.78 34.13
N ILE A 245 22.76 17.02 32.94
CA ILE A 245 21.66 17.93 32.62
C ILE A 245 20.75 17.25 31.60
N VAL A 246 19.44 17.23 31.83
CA VAL A 246 18.45 16.73 30.86
C VAL A 246 17.70 17.89 30.20
N ILE A 247 17.62 17.86 28.87
CA ILE A 247 16.62 18.58 28.08
C ILE A 247 15.52 17.58 27.74
N ALA A 248 14.31 17.84 28.21
CA ALA A 248 13.12 17.04 27.96
C ALA A 248 12.19 17.80 27.02
N VAL A 249 11.77 17.17 25.91
CA VAL A 249 10.81 17.75 24.98
C VAL A 249 9.53 16.93 25.05
N ASP A 250 8.47 17.52 25.59
CA ASP A 250 7.19 16.85 25.74
C ASP A 250 6.16 17.27 24.68
N ILE A 251 5.75 16.30 23.87
CA ILE A 251 4.72 16.39 22.82
C ILE A 251 3.50 15.53 23.16
N SER A 252 3.32 15.10 24.41
CA SER A 252 2.26 14.17 24.81
C SER A 252 0.87 14.67 24.43
N THR A 253 0.10 13.85 23.71
CA THR A 253 -1.26 14.17 23.27
C THR A 253 -2.20 14.36 24.47
N PRO A 254 -3.14 15.33 24.45
CA PRO A 254 -4.21 15.39 25.45
C PRO A 254 -5.11 14.14 25.39
N LEU A 255 -5.87 13.92 26.46
CA LEU A 255 -6.90 12.89 26.51
C LEU A 255 -8.09 13.28 25.63
N LEU A 256 -8.73 12.29 25.01
CA LEU A 256 -9.91 12.50 24.18
C LEU A 256 -11.06 13.11 24.98
N THR A 257 -11.86 13.97 24.35
CA THR A 257 -13.10 14.49 24.95
C THR A 257 -14.17 13.40 24.99
N ARG A 258 -15.25 13.62 25.75
CA ARG A 258 -16.41 12.72 25.73
C ARG A 258 -16.99 12.59 24.32
N GLU A 259 -16.94 13.69 23.57
CA GLU A 259 -17.50 13.83 22.24
C GLU A 259 -16.68 13.06 21.20
N ASP A 260 -15.39 12.83 21.43
CA ASP A 260 -14.48 12.12 20.50
C ASP A 260 -14.48 10.60 20.66
N ILE A 261 -14.84 10.08 21.84
CA ILE A 261 -14.87 8.63 22.15
C ILE A 261 -16.11 7.99 21.51
N LYS A 262 -16.08 7.83 20.19
CA LYS A 262 -17.19 7.35 19.34
C LYS A 262 -17.09 5.87 18.94
N SER A 263 -15.99 5.19 19.26
CA SER A 263 -15.68 3.83 18.79
C SER A 263 -14.89 3.02 19.81
N VAL A 264 -14.81 1.70 19.60
CA VAL A 264 -13.96 0.80 20.40
C VAL A 264 -12.49 1.24 20.33
N LEU A 265 -12.01 1.68 19.16
CA LEU A 265 -10.64 2.18 19.01
C LEU A 265 -10.42 3.46 19.83
N GLY A 266 -11.38 4.39 19.86
CA GLY A 266 -11.30 5.58 20.72
C GLY A 266 -11.31 5.27 22.22
N VAL A 267 -11.95 4.17 22.64
CA VAL A 267 -11.84 3.68 24.03
C VAL A 267 -10.43 3.13 24.31
N VAL A 268 -9.84 2.38 23.37
CA VAL A 268 -8.46 1.88 23.49
C VAL A 268 -7.44 3.03 23.49
N GLU A 269 -7.62 4.03 22.63
CA GLU A 269 -6.79 5.24 22.60
C GLU A 269 -6.87 6.02 23.93
N GLN A 270 -8.06 6.21 24.49
CA GLN A 270 -8.22 6.87 25.80
C GLN A 270 -7.56 6.08 26.94
N LEU A 271 -7.65 4.75 26.93
CA LEU A 271 -6.98 3.89 27.92
C LEU A 271 -5.44 3.97 27.80
N THR A 272 -4.90 3.93 26.59
CA THR A 272 -3.48 4.15 26.33
C THR A 272 -3.06 5.56 26.75
N GLY A 273 -3.88 6.57 26.49
CA GLY A 273 -3.67 7.97 26.90
C GLY A 273 -3.54 8.14 28.42
N PHE A 274 -4.36 7.44 29.22
CA PHE A 274 -4.22 7.46 30.68
C PHE A 274 -2.87 6.90 31.15
N LEU A 275 -2.41 5.79 30.57
CA LEU A 275 -1.10 5.19 30.89
C LEU A 275 0.06 6.14 30.50
N THR A 276 -0.01 6.67 29.27
CA THR A 276 0.98 7.58 28.66
C THR A 276 1.14 8.85 29.48
N ARG A 277 0.02 9.53 29.78
CA ARG A 277 0.02 10.74 30.60
C ARG A 277 0.50 10.44 32.03
N GLY A 278 -0.01 9.37 32.64
CA GLY A 278 0.33 8.96 34.00
C GLY A 278 1.78 8.50 34.18
N ASN A 279 2.52 8.16 33.12
CA ASN A 279 3.97 7.96 33.16
C ASN A 279 4.76 9.24 32.82
N THR A 280 4.27 10.07 31.90
CA THR A 280 4.89 11.36 31.53
C THR A 280 4.95 12.30 32.73
N GLU A 281 3.84 12.47 33.46
CA GLU A 281 3.77 13.35 34.64
C GLU A 281 4.74 12.88 35.75
N ARG A 282 4.99 11.56 35.88
CA ARG A 282 5.99 11.01 36.81
C ARG A 282 7.43 11.30 36.36
N GLN A 283 7.71 11.24 35.06
CA GLN A 283 9.03 11.56 34.51
C GLN A 283 9.34 13.05 34.64
N ILE A 284 8.37 13.94 34.34
CA ILE A 284 8.47 15.39 34.57
C ILE A 284 8.74 15.70 36.05
N ALA A 285 8.07 15.00 36.98
CA ALA A 285 8.32 15.16 38.41
C ALA A 285 9.74 14.71 38.88
N SER A 286 10.52 14.04 38.03
CA SER A 286 11.92 13.69 38.30
C SER A 286 12.94 14.74 37.84
N LEU A 287 12.49 15.84 37.22
CA LEU A 287 13.36 16.92 36.76
C LEU A 287 13.92 17.75 37.92
N THR A 288 15.20 18.07 37.84
CA THR A 288 15.92 18.90 38.80
C THR A 288 15.97 20.37 38.32
N GLN A 289 16.39 21.28 39.20
CA GLN A 289 16.59 22.70 38.83
C GLN A 289 17.61 22.94 37.70
N ARG A 290 18.47 21.96 37.39
CA ARG A 290 19.41 22.03 36.26
C ARG A 290 18.74 21.69 34.93
N ASP A 291 17.77 20.79 34.98
CA ASP A 291 17.11 20.22 33.80
C ASP A 291 16.10 21.21 33.20
N LEU A 292 15.81 21.05 31.90
CA LEU A 292 14.88 21.90 31.14
C LEU A 292 13.77 21.04 30.55
N LEU A 293 12.52 21.40 30.83
CA LEU A 293 11.36 20.93 30.08
C LEU A 293 11.02 21.96 29.01
N ILE A 294 10.76 21.50 27.79
CA ILE A 294 10.22 22.25 26.66
C ILE A 294 8.89 21.58 26.30
N VAL A 295 7.80 22.35 26.30
CA VAL A 295 6.46 21.86 25.92
C VAL A 295 5.95 22.70 24.74
N PRO A 296 6.06 22.22 23.49
CA PRO A 296 5.54 22.94 22.34
C PRO A 296 4.00 23.06 22.40
N PRO A 297 3.40 24.26 22.26
CA PRO A 297 1.96 24.49 22.40
C PRO A 297 1.17 24.02 21.17
N LEU A 298 1.22 22.71 20.91
CA LEU A 298 0.60 22.07 19.74
C LEU A 298 -0.93 21.94 19.88
N ASP A 299 -1.46 21.92 21.10
CA ASP A 299 -2.91 21.92 21.36
C ASP A 299 -3.57 23.27 21.03
N GLU A 300 -2.86 24.38 21.25
CA GLU A 300 -3.34 25.72 20.88
C GLU A 300 -3.39 25.90 19.36
N ALA A 301 -2.55 25.18 18.62
CA ALA A 301 -2.63 25.05 17.16
C ALA A 301 -3.60 23.93 16.71
N GLY A 302 -4.19 23.17 17.63
CA GLY A 302 -5.05 22.03 17.34
C GLY A 302 -4.37 20.94 16.49
N ILE A 303 -3.09 20.64 16.74
CA ILE A 303 -2.34 19.57 16.05
C ILE A 303 -2.49 18.26 16.83
N GLY A 304 -3.26 17.33 16.26
CA GLY A 304 -3.50 16.00 16.82
C GLY A 304 -2.38 14.98 16.55
N SER A 305 -2.52 13.79 17.14
CA SER A 305 -1.63 12.64 16.93
C SER A 305 -1.60 12.14 15.48
N GLY A 306 -2.69 12.33 14.73
CA GLY A 306 -2.83 11.92 13.32
C GLY A 306 -2.50 13.00 12.27
N ASP A 307 -2.15 14.23 12.66
CA ASP A 307 -1.98 15.37 11.74
C ASP A 307 -0.64 15.39 10.99
N PHE A 308 -0.17 14.25 10.46
CA PHE A 308 1.19 14.11 9.90
C PHE A 308 1.49 15.11 8.77
N LYS A 309 0.47 15.50 7.98
CA LYS A 309 0.55 16.52 6.92
C LYS A 309 0.82 17.95 7.44
N ARG A 310 0.73 18.20 8.75
CA ARG A 310 1.06 19.47 9.41
C ARG A 310 2.47 19.48 10.01
N SER A 311 3.35 18.55 9.59
CA SER A 311 4.73 18.44 10.08
C SER A 311 5.50 19.76 10.05
N ALA A 312 5.43 20.52 8.94
CA ALA A 312 6.07 21.84 8.81
C ALA A 312 5.58 22.88 9.84
N GLU A 313 4.30 22.85 10.21
CA GLU A 313 3.70 23.73 11.22
C GLU A 313 4.17 23.33 12.63
N ALA A 314 4.15 22.03 12.94
CA ALA A 314 4.63 21.48 14.20
C ALA A 314 6.13 21.78 14.41
N ILE A 315 6.97 21.66 13.37
CA ILE A 315 8.38 22.07 13.38
C ILE A 315 8.51 23.54 13.82
N ALA A 316 7.75 24.46 13.21
CA ALA A 316 7.80 25.88 13.53
C ALA A 316 7.28 26.22 14.94
N ILE A 317 6.39 25.40 15.51
CA ILE A 317 5.93 25.51 16.90
C ILE A 317 6.99 25.01 17.88
N GLY A 318 7.66 23.88 17.58
CA GLY A 318 8.77 23.36 18.37
C GLY A 318 9.98 24.28 18.41
N GLU A 319 10.33 24.90 17.26
CA GLU A 319 11.41 25.88 17.19
C GLU A 319 11.11 27.11 18.06
N ARG A 320 9.88 27.63 18.00
CA ARG A 320 9.44 28.74 18.86
C ARG A 320 9.51 28.38 20.35
N ALA A 321 8.98 27.22 20.74
CA ALA A 321 9.01 26.78 22.13
C ALA A 321 10.45 26.61 22.68
N ALA A 322 11.40 26.18 21.84
CA ALA A 322 12.82 26.20 22.21
C ALA A 322 13.38 27.63 22.30
N ARG A 323 13.01 28.53 21.37
CA ARG A 323 13.42 29.95 21.42
C ARG A 323 12.89 30.68 22.66
N ASP A 324 11.69 30.36 23.15
CA ASP A 324 11.14 30.89 24.40
C ASP A 324 11.98 30.50 25.64
N HIS A 325 12.79 29.44 25.54
CA HIS A 325 13.76 29.02 26.56
C HIS A 325 15.21 29.46 26.29
N MET A 326 15.46 30.37 25.33
CA MET A 326 16.82 30.81 24.93
C MET A 326 17.71 31.23 26.09
N HIS A 327 17.19 31.90 27.13
CA HIS A 327 18.00 32.31 28.29
C HIS A 327 18.60 31.12 29.04
N ARG A 328 17.92 29.96 29.08
CA ARG A 328 18.45 28.73 29.69
C ARG A 328 19.32 27.95 28.70
N LEU A 329 18.88 27.84 27.45
CA LEU A 329 19.60 27.09 26.41
C LEU A 329 20.96 27.72 26.06
N ALA A 330 21.06 29.04 25.94
CA ALA A 330 22.30 29.73 25.62
C ALA A 330 23.41 29.51 26.68
N GLY A 331 23.02 29.24 27.94
CA GLY A 331 23.96 28.86 29.01
C GLY A 331 24.51 27.43 28.91
N LEU A 332 23.97 26.61 27.99
CA LEU A 332 24.45 25.25 27.69
C LEU A 332 25.28 25.18 26.40
N GLY A 333 25.27 26.24 25.60
CA GLY A 333 26.05 26.35 24.36
C GLY A 333 27.54 26.49 24.63
N VAL A 334 28.37 25.95 23.73
CA VAL A 334 29.84 26.09 23.80
C VAL A 334 30.38 26.95 22.66
N SER A 335 31.62 27.42 22.77
CA SER A 335 32.24 28.23 21.72
C SER A 335 32.34 27.45 20.39
N PRO A 336 32.37 28.11 19.22
CA PRO A 336 32.47 27.43 17.93
C PRO A 336 33.62 26.40 17.85
N ASP A 337 34.80 26.73 18.38
CA ASP A 337 35.97 25.83 18.42
C ASP A 337 35.80 24.65 19.41
N ALA A 338 34.99 24.81 20.45
CA ALA A 338 34.63 23.73 21.36
C ALA A 338 33.58 22.81 20.73
N TYR A 339 32.61 23.37 20.01
CA TYR A 339 31.58 22.61 19.29
C TYR A 339 32.19 21.83 18.12
N ALA A 340 33.06 22.48 17.32
CA ALA A 340 33.78 21.82 16.23
C ALA A 340 34.65 20.64 16.72
N ARG A 341 35.33 20.78 17.87
CA ARG A 341 36.07 19.66 18.50
C ARG A 341 35.15 18.57 19.03
N TYR A 342 33.99 18.92 19.57
CA TYR A 342 32.97 17.94 19.99
C TYR A 342 32.45 17.15 18.77
N LEU A 343 32.12 17.82 17.66
CA LEU A 343 31.70 17.15 16.42
C LEU A 343 32.82 16.30 15.81
N ALA A 344 34.08 16.74 15.87
CA ALA A 344 35.22 15.96 15.41
C ALA A 344 35.51 14.71 16.27
N ALA A 345 35.12 14.73 17.56
CA ALA A 345 35.16 13.56 18.43
C ALA A 345 33.98 12.61 18.23
N HIS A 346 32.92 13.06 17.55
CA HIS A 346 31.69 12.32 17.26
C HIS A 346 31.46 12.28 15.74
N PRO A 347 32.32 11.55 14.99
CA PRO A 347 32.28 11.51 13.53
C PRO A 347 30.92 11.00 13.04
N ASN A 348 30.41 11.60 11.97
CA ASN A 348 29.12 11.21 11.40
C ASN A 348 29.27 9.89 10.62
N PRO A 349 28.65 8.77 11.03
CA PRO A 349 28.82 7.49 10.35
C PRO A 349 28.33 7.54 8.89
N ARG A 350 27.31 8.38 8.61
CA ARG A 350 26.78 8.63 7.26
C ARG A 350 27.83 9.19 6.29
N GLN A 351 28.88 9.84 6.79
CA GLN A 351 29.92 10.49 5.97
C GLN A 351 31.10 9.56 5.62
N GLY A 352 31.16 8.35 6.21
CA GLY A 352 32.18 7.33 5.92
C GLY A 352 31.67 6.13 5.11
N ALA A 353 30.35 5.98 4.95
CA ALA A 353 29.74 4.88 4.21
C ALA A 353 29.99 5.02 2.70
N ALA A 354 30.91 4.23 2.16
CA ALA A 354 31.07 4.08 0.72
C ALA A 354 29.84 3.37 0.12
N PRO A 355 29.36 3.76 -1.08
CA PRO A 355 28.31 3.01 -1.76
C PRO A 355 28.72 1.55 -1.98
N VAL A 356 27.80 0.61 -1.74
CA VAL A 356 28.03 -0.82 -1.99
C VAL A 356 28.02 -1.07 -3.50
N GLU A 357 29.16 -0.87 -4.15
CA GLU A 357 29.33 -1.02 -5.61
C GLU A 357 29.06 -2.45 -6.11
N ARG A 358 29.22 -3.45 -5.23
CA ARG A 358 28.95 -4.87 -5.52
C ARG A 358 28.44 -5.61 -4.29
N LEU A 359 27.24 -6.17 -4.40
CA LEU A 359 26.68 -7.12 -3.44
C LEU A 359 27.40 -8.47 -3.57
N ALA A 360 28.01 -8.96 -2.51
CA ALA A 360 28.66 -10.28 -2.51
C ALA A 360 27.66 -11.45 -2.42
N PHE A 361 26.48 -11.19 -1.86
CA PHE A 361 25.37 -12.14 -1.78
C PHE A 361 24.02 -11.40 -1.76
N VAL A 362 22.99 -12.11 -2.19
CA VAL A 362 21.57 -11.79 -1.99
C VAL A 362 20.94 -13.08 -1.49
N GLU A 363 20.37 -13.06 -0.29
CA GLU A 363 19.85 -14.25 0.41
C GLU A 363 18.41 -14.03 0.88
N ILE A 364 17.67 -15.12 1.10
CA ILE A 364 16.29 -15.07 1.60
C ILE A 364 16.17 -15.79 2.95
N GLU A 365 15.78 -15.04 3.98
CA GLU A 365 15.27 -15.55 5.26
C GLU A 365 13.76 -15.82 5.12
N ASN A 366 13.41 -16.96 4.53
CA ASN A 366 12.02 -17.32 4.24
C ASN A 366 11.34 -17.99 5.45
N ASN A 367 10.31 -17.34 6.00
CA ASN A 367 9.45 -17.85 7.06
C ASN A 367 8.02 -18.00 6.51
N SER A 368 7.84 -18.77 5.43
CA SER A 368 6.55 -19.01 4.79
C SER A 368 6.45 -20.36 4.07
N SER A 369 5.22 -20.73 3.67
CA SER A 369 4.92 -21.85 2.78
C SER A 369 5.18 -21.58 1.29
N ILE A 370 5.62 -20.36 0.92
CA ILE A 370 6.04 -20.02 -0.45
C ILE A 370 7.48 -20.51 -0.66
N SER A 371 7.82 -20.99 -1.86
CA SER A 371 9.19 -21.41 -2.16
C SER A 371 10.14 -20.23 -2.38
N ASP A 372 11.42 -20.39 -1.99
CA ASP A 372 12.45 -19.35 -2.17
C ASP A 372 12.53 -18.90 -3.63
N ALA A 373 12.42 -19.83 -4.58
CA ALA A 373 12.42 -19.55 -6.02
C ALA A 373 11.28 -18.62 -6.47
N VAL A 374 10.08 -18.72 -5.88
CA VAL A 374 8.97 -17.80 -6.18
C VAL A 374 9.27 -16.40 -5.66
N ILE A 375 9.96 -16.30 -4.52
CA ILE A 375 10.36 -15.02 -3.93
C ILE A 375 11.51 -14.41 -4.75
N GLU A 376 12.60 -15.15 -4.98
CA GLU A 376 13.77 -14.79 -5.82
C GLU A 376 13.38 -14.24 -7.20
N ALA A 377 12.36 -14.84 -7.82
CA ALA A 377 11.86 -14.46 -9.13
C ALA A 377 11.18 -13.08 -9.16
N GLN A 378 10.79 -12.53 -8.00
CA GLN A 378 10.23 -11.17 -7.91
C GLN A 378 11.31 -10.09 -7.84
N PHE A 379 12.58 -10.44 -7.57
CA PHE A 379 13.67 -9.49 -7.44
C PHE A 379 14.51 -9.41 -8.71
N ASP A 380 14.88 -8.19 -9.12
CA ASP A 380 15.83 -7.97 -10.21
C ASP A 380 17.29 -7.89 -9.73
N VAL A 381 17.53 -7.71 -8.43
CA VAL A 381 18.86 -7.53 -7.83
C VAL A 381 19.57 -8.89 -7.68
N ARG A 382 20.85 -8.96 -8.05
CA ARG A 382 21.65 -10.20 -8.02
C ARG A 382 23.05 -9.99 -7.41
N PRO A 383 23.72 -11.05 -6.89
CA PRO A 383 25.12 -10.96 -6.50
C PRO A 383 26.00 -10.44 -7.64
N GLY A 384 26.83 -9.44 -7.36
CA GLY A 384 27.64 -8.73 -8.34
C GLY A 384 27.09 -7.37 -8.79
N ASP A 385 25.78 -7.12 -8.62
CA ASP A 385 25.15 -5.80 -8.84
C ASP A 385 25.56 -4.80 -7.76
N PRO A 386 25.54 -3.48 -8.05
CA PRO A 386 25.52 -2.45 -7.01
C PRO A 386 24.23 -2.53 -6.18
N LEU A 387 24.28 -2.02 -4.95
CA LEU A 387 23.09 -1.84 -4.10
C LEU A 387 22.19 -0.75 -4.68
N ASP A 388 21.17 -1.17 -5.42
CA ASP A 388 20.08 -0.35 -5.90
C ASP A 388 18.84 -0.59 -5.02
N VAL A 389 18.54 0.37 -4.15
CA VAL A 389 17.45 0.29 -3.17
C VAL A 389 16.08 0.36 -3.86
N ASP A 390 15.97 1.11 -4.95
CA ASP A 390 14.70 1.24 -5.70
C ASP A 390 14.36 -0.06 -6.45
N ARG A 391 15.35 -0.74 -7.05
CA ARG A 391 15.18 -2.10 -7.61
C ARG A 391 14.89 -3.15 -6.53
N LEU A 392 15.45 -3.00 -5.33
CA LEU A 392 15.20 -3.91 -4.21
C LEU A 392 13.77 -3.74 -3.66
N GLU A 393 13.34 -2.50 -3.41
CA GLU A 393 12.02 -2.17 -2.88
C GLU A 393 10.91 -2.43 -3.92
N ALA A 394 11.17 -2.26 -5.22
CA ALA A 394 10.27 -2.71 -6.30
C ALA A 394 10.11 -4.26 -6.32
N GLY A 395 11.18 -5.01 -6.03
CA GLY A 395 11.10 -6.47 -5.87
C GLY A 395 10.27 -6.89 -4.64
N ILE A 396 10.41 -6.15 -3.54
CA ILE A 396 9.57 -6.30 -2.34
C ILE A 396 8.10 -6.02 -2.67
N ALA A 397 7.79 -4.94 -3.40
CA ALA A 397 6.43 -4.61 -3.80
C ALA A 397 5.77 -5.72 -4.63
N ARG A 398 6.48 -6.27 -5.63
CA ARG A 398 5.99 -7.42 -6.43
C ARG A 398 5.77 -8.68 -5.59
N ALA A 399 6.71 -9.02 -4.70
CA ALA A 399 6.57 -10.15 -3.80
C ALA A 399 5.41 -9.98 -2.80
N TYR A 400 5.22 -8.78 -2.26
CA TYR A 400 4.08 -8.46 -1.41
C TYR A 400 2.75 -8.53 -2.18
N GLY A 401 2.75 -8.05 -3.44
CA GLY A 401 1.62 -8.08 -4.37
C GLY A 401 1.18 -9.47 -4.84
N LEU A 402 1.94 -10.53 -4.53
CA LEU A 402 1.45 -11.92 -4.61
C LEU A 402 0.32 -12.18 -3.58
N GLY A 403 0.37 -11.50 -2.44
CA GLY A 403 -0.67 -11.52 -1.41
C GLY A 403 -0.49 -12.55 -0.29
N HIS A 404 0.65 -13.24 -0.20
CA HIS A 404 0.89 -14.31 0.78
C HIS A 404 1.57 -13.86 2.09
N PHE A 405 2.26 -12.72 2.07
CA PHE A 405 3.06 -12.23 3.21
C PHE A 405 2.27 -11.23 4.06
N GLU A 406 2.51 -11.20 5.37
CA GLU A 406 2.15 -10.05 6.22
C GLU A 406 3.25 -8.98 6.16
N LYS A 407 4.50 -9.43 6.02
CA LYS A 407 5.68 -8.56 5.92
C LYS A 407 6.75 -9.19 5.01
N ILE A 408 7.40 -8.37 4.19
CA ILE A 408 8.65 -8.72 3.49
C ILE A 408 9.57 -7.51 3.44
N GLY A 409 10.76 -7.63 4.05
CA GLY A 409 11.70 -6.52 4.21
C GLY A 409 13.13 -6.93 3.88
N TYR A 410 14.07 -6.01 4.06
CA TYR A 410 15.49 -6.25 3.79
C TYR A 410 16.40 -5.77 4.93
N ARG A 411 17.59 -6.34 5.02
CA ARG A 411 18.67 -5.89 5.90
C ARG A 411 20.00 -6.01 5.16
N LEU A 412 20.85 -4.99 5.26
CA LEU A 412 22.24 -5.08 4.84
C LEU A 412 23.01 -5.91 5.88
N GLU A 413 23.98 -6.70 5.42
CA GLU A 413 24.87 -7.49 6.28
C GLU A 413 26.28 -7.54 5.70
N GLU A 414 27.28 -7.17 6.50
CA GLU A 414 28.69 -7.38 6.20
C GLU A 414 29.14 -8.77 6.68
N ARG A 415 29.77 -9.55 5.80
CA ARG A 415 30.45 -10.83 6.13
C ARG A 415 31.86 -10.83 5.54
N ASP A 416 32.87 -10.92 6.39
CA ASP A 416 34.30 -10.92 6.02
C ASP A 416 34.72 -9.70 5.17
N GLY A 417 34.27 -8.48 5.50
CA GLY A 417 34.58 -7.29 4.70
C GLY A 417 33.80 -7.20 3.37
N ARG A 418 32.69 -7.93 3.25
CA ARG A 418 31.84 -7.97 2.05
C ARG A 418 30.37 -7.77 2.40
N HIS A 419 29.75 -6.73 1.85
CA HIS A 419 28.33 -6.46 2.07
C HIS A 419 27.44 -7.31 1.16
N GLY A 420 26.30 -7.75 1.69
CA GLY A 420 25.23 -8.39 0.95
C GLY A 420 23.86 -8.00 1.52
N VAL A 421 22.80 -8.37 0.80
CA VAL A 421 21.41 -8.11 1.21
C VAL A 421 20.76 -9.42 1.65
N VAL A 422 20.11 -9.39 2.80
CA VAL A 422 19.21 -10.48 3.23
C VAL A 422 17.77 -9.96 3.17
N VAL A 423 16.96 -10.58 2.33
CA VAL A 423 15.51 -10.36 2.23
C VAL A 423 14.83 -11.28 3.24
N ARG A 424 14.04 -10.73 4.18
CA ARG A 424 13.28 -11.55 5.14
C ARG A 424 11.80 -11.51 4.80
N ALA A 425 11.24 -12.67 4.50
CA ALA A 425 9.83 -12.86 4.16
C ALA A 425 9.10 -13.57 5.31
N GLN A 426 7.89 -13.09 5.64
CA GLN A 426 7.07 -13.61 6.74
C GLN A 426 5.63 -13.82 6.28
N GLU A 427 5.17 -15.07 6.37
CA GLU A 427 3.80 -15.46 6.05
C GLU A 427 2.78 -14.79 6.96
N LYS A 428 1.58 -14.54 6.44
CA LYS A 428 0.42 -14.16 7.25
C LYS A 428 0.20 -15.11 8.43
N SER A 429 0.28 -14.56 9.63
CA SER A 429 -0.03 -15.19 10.91
C SER A 429 -1.48 -15.71 10.94
N TRP A 430 -2.42 -15.00 10.31
CA TRP A 430 -3.81 -15.44 10.11
C TRP A 430 -4.02 -16.44 8.97
N GLY A 431 -3.01 -16.66 8.11
CA GLY A 431 -3.03 -17.63 7.01
C GLY A 431 -3.09 -17.01 5.62
N THR A 432 -2.59 -17.77 4.65
CA THR A 432 -2.56 -17.47 3.21
C THR A 432 -3.81 -17.95 2.46
N SER A 433 -4.46 -18.99 2.99
CA SER A 433 -5.81 -19.39 2.59
C SER A 433 -6.82 -18.44 3.23
N SER A 434 -7.99 -18.23 2.62
CA SER A 434 -8.98 -17.25 3.09
C SER A 434 -10.42 -17.67 2.85
N LEU A 435 -11.30 -17.25 3.75
CA LEU A 435 -12.76 -17.24 3.59
C LEU A 435 -13.21 -15.81 3.21
N GLN A 436 -14.13 -15.69 2.27
CA GLN A 436 -14.78 -14.43 1.90
C GLN A 436 -16.29 -14.64 1.70
N THR A 437 -17.07 -13.59 1.96
CA THR A 437 -18.52 -13.52 1.67
C THR A 437 -18.83 -12.20 0.95
N GLY A 438 -19.94 -12.14 0.23
CA GLY A 438 -20.37 -10.99 -0.58
C GLY A 438 -21.87 -10.87 -0.64
N LEU A 439 -22.35 -9.66 -0.94
CA LEU A 439 -23.76 -9.36 -1.07
C LEU A 439 -23.95 -8.49 -2.31
N GLN A 440 -24.83 -8.93 -3.21
CA GLN A 440 -25.24 -8.17 -4.38
C GLN A 440 -26.73 -7.89 -4.27
N LEU A 441 -27.11 -6.67 -4.63
CA LEU A 441 -28.50 -6.25 -4.76
C LEU A 441 -28.60 -5.29 -5.92
N TYR A 442 -29.60 -5.47 -6.78
CA TYR A 442 -29.95 -4.55 -7.86
C TYR A 442 -31.48 -4.41 -7.89
N THR A 443 -31.99 -3.19 -8.01
CA THR A 443 -33.42 -2.99 -8.30
C THR A 443 -33.61 -1.74 -9.14
N SER A 444 -34.44 -1.87 -10.18
CA SER A 444 -35.18 -0.77 -10.79
C SER A 444 -36.56 -0.69 -10.13
N PHE A 445 -36.86 0.42 -9.45
CA PHE A 445 -38.10 0.59 -8.69
C PHE A 445 -39.34 0.70 -9.60
N GLY A 446 -39.86 -0.47 -9.99
CA GLY A 446 -41.05 -0.64 -10.82
C GLY A 446 -41.24 -2.12 -11.18
N ASP A 447 -40.15 -2.76 -11.61
CA ASP A 447 -40.22 -3.92 -12.50
C ASP A 447 -39.45 -5.15 -11.99
N GLY A 448 -38.36 -4.96 -11.21
CA GLY A 448 -37.49 -6.06 -10.77
C GLY A 448 -36.66 -5.77 -9.51
N SER A 449 -36.13 -6.83 -8.89
CA SER A 449 -35.28 -6.77 -7.68
C SER A 449 -34.40 -8.02 -7.53
N ASP A 450 -33.25 -7.99 -8.18
CA ASP A 450 -32.23 -9.04 -8.17
C ASP A 450 -31.45 -9.02 -6.83
N PHE A 451 -31.10 -10.21 -6.35
CA PHE A 451 -30.28 -10.38 -5.15
C PHE A 451 -29.36 -11.59 -5.32
N ASN A 452 -28.12 -11.50 -4.84
CA ASN A 452 -27.22 -12.65 -4.73
C ASN A 452 -26.43 -12.61 -3.42
N LEU A 453 -26.39 -13.75 -2.72
CA LEU A 453 -25.47 -14.01 -1.62
C LEU A 453 -24.27 -14.81 -2.13
N GLY A 454 -23.07 -14.23 -2.05
CA GLY A 454 -21.82 -14.83 -2.51
C GLY A 454 -20.93 -15.34 -1.38
N GLY A 455 -20.17 -16.40 -1.65
CA GLY A 455 -19.15 -16.93 -0.74
C GLY A 455 -18.00 -17.58 -1.49
N ALA A 456 -16.77 -17.44 -0.98
CA ALA A 456 -15.61 -18.14 -1.52
C ALA A 456 -14.69 -18.69 -0.42
N VAL A 457 -14.24 -19.93 -0.61
CA VAL A 457 -13.06 -20.49 0.05
C VAL A 457 -11.92 -20.45 -0.98
N THR A 458 -10.80 -19.84 -0.61
CA THR A 458 -9.58 -19.83 -1.44
C THR A 458 -8.44 -20.46 -0.66
N LEU A 459 -7.89 -21.57 -1.17
CA LEU A 459 -6.78 -22.31 -0.58
C LEU A 459 -5.48 -21.95 -1.31
N THR A 460 -4.53 -21.35 -0.58
CA THR A 460 -3.18 -21.02 -1.08
C THR A 460 -2.13 -21.15 0.04
N PRO A 461 -0.85 -21.31 -0.29
CA PRO A 461 -0.33 -21.78 -1.58
C PRO A 461 -0.43 -23.31 -1.70
N PHE A 462 -0.37 -23.85 -2.92
CA PHE A 462 -0.04 -25.26 -3.14
C PHE A 462 1.00 -25.46 -4.25
N GLY A 463 1.80 -26.52 -4.13
CA GLY A 463 2.87 -26.83 -5.09
C GLY A 463 4.03 -25.81 -5.08
N ALA A 464 5.03 -26.04 -5.93
CA ALA A 464 6.29 -25.29 -5.89
C ALA A 464 6.15 -23.81 -6.29
N ASN A 465 5.17 -23.49 -7.14
CA ASN A 465 5.00 -22.16 -7.76
C ASN A 465 3.85 -21.33 -7.15
N ALA A 466 3.39 -21.66 -5.94
CA ALA A 466 2.27 -21.00 -5.25
C ALA A 466 0.95 -21.01 -6.04
N GLY A 467 0.45 -22.21 -6.36
CA GLY A 467 -0.88 -22.41 -6.92
C GLY A 467 -2.02 -22.09 -5.95
N GLU A 468 -3.22 -21.92 -6.51
CA GLU A 468 -4.46 -21.54 -5.82
C GLU A 468 -5.63 -22.44 -6.23
N TRP A 469 -6.38 -22.94 -5.25
CA TRP A 469 -7.69 -23.56 -5.46
C TRP A 469 -8.75 -22.64 -4.87
N ARG A 470 -9.73 -22.22 -5.67
CA ARG A 470 -10.88 -21.42 -5.23
C ARG A 470 -12.19 -22.17 -5.47
N THR A 471 -13.01 -22.31 -4.44
CA THR A 471 -14.42 -22.68 -4.59
C THR A 471 -15.27 -21.47 -4.30
N PHE A 472 -16.08 -21.05 -5.27
CA PHE A 472 -17.04 -19.95 -5.19
C PHE A 472 -18.47 -20.49 -5.29
N VAL A 473 -19.37 -19.89 -4.50
CA VAL A 473 -20.80 -20.17 -4.51
C VAL A 473 -21.58 -18.86 -4.54
N SER A 474 -22.57 -18.76 -5.42
CA SER A 474 -23.55 -17.68 -5.47
C SER A 474 -24.96 -18.28 -5.43
N LEU A 475 -25.82 -17.72 -4.57
CA LEU A 475 -27.23 -18.11 -4.44
C LEU A 475 -28.10 -16.86 -4.62
N GLY A 476 -29.11 -16.93 -5.49
CA GLY A 476 -29.93 -15.78 -5.88
C GLY A 476 -30.36 -15.87 -7.33
N GLU A 477 -30.51 -14.71 -7.98
CA GLU A 477 -30.90 -14.56 -9.40
C GLU A 477 -29.92 -15.22 -10.38
N GLU A 478 -28.64 -15.21 -10.02
CA GLU A 478 -27.57 -15.94 -10.70
C GLU A 478 -27.03 -16.98 -9.72
N GLN A 479 -27.34 -18.25 -9.99
CA GLN A 479 -26.91 -19.40 -9.21
C GLN A 479 -25.60 -19.92 -9.76
N GLN A 480 -24.57 -20.00 -8.93
CA GLN A 480 -23.25 -20.46 -9.36
C GLN A 480 -22.62 -21.36 -8.31
N PHE A 481 -22.05 -22.48 -8.75
CA PHE A 481 -21.09 -23.27 -7.97
C PHE A 481 -19.89 -23.50 -8.88
N ILE A 482 -18.74 -22.90 -8.57
CA ILE A 482 -17.53 -22.97 -9.41
C ILE A 482 -16.35 -23.39 -8.53
N THR A 483 -15.66 -24.46 -8.91
CA THR A 483 -14.41 -24.90 -8.28
C THR A 483 -13.26 -24.78 -9.29
N GLU A 484 -12.43 -23.76 -9.09
CA GLU A 484 -11.29 -23.38 -9.92
C GLU A 484 -9.95 -23.80 -9.29
N VAL A 485 -9.05 -24.32 -10.12
CA VAL A 485 -7.63 -24.46 -9.83
C VAL A 485 -6.84 -23.55 -10.79
N TYR A 486 -5.93 -22.74 -10.25
CA TYR A 486 -4.99 -21.89 -10.98
C TYR A 486 -3.56 -22.24 -10.55
N TYR A 487 -2.71 -22.63 -11.48
CA TYR A 487 -1.34 -23.06 -11.21
C TYR A 487 -0.31 -22.33 -12.10
N PRO A 488 0.54 -21.48 -11.51
CA PRO A 488 1.66 -20.87 -12.23
C PRO A 488 2.69 -21.93 -12.65
N LEU A 489 3.15 -21.88 -13.90
CA LEU A 489 4.07 -22.86 -14.48
C LEU A 489 5.55 -22.51 -14.23
N ASP A 490 5.83 -21.25 -13.92
CA ASP A 490 7.15 -20.75 -13.51
C ASP A 490 7.08 -19.92 -12.20
N PRO A 491 8.20 -19.78 -11.46
CA PRO A 491 8.20 -19.05 -10.19
C PRO A 491 7.94 -17.55 -10.30
N ALA A 492 8.16 -16.94 -11.48
CA ALA A 492 7.81 -15.54 -11.75
C ALA A 492 6.31 -15.35 -12.05
N GLN A 493 5.53 -16.43 -12.04
CA GLN A 493 4.12 -16.49 -12.43
C GLN A 493 3.83 -15.95 -13.84
N THR A 494 4.80 -16.04 -14.75
CA THR A 494 4.66 -15.53 -16.13
C THR A 494 3.64 -16.35 -16.90
N TRP A 495 3.74 -17.68 -16.85
CA TRP A 495 2.82 -18.62 -17.49
C TRP A 495 1.95 -19.31 -16.45
N PHE A 496 0.73 -19.69 -16.83
CA PHE A 496 -0.17 -20.45 -15.98
C PHE A 496 -0.97 -21.48 -16.78
N VAL A 497 -1.35 -22.55 -16.09
CA VAL A 497 -2.47 -23.40 -16.46
C VAL A 497 -3.58 -23.20 -15.42
N GLY A 498 -4.83 -23.28 -15.85
CA GLY A 498 -5.99 -23.26 -14.98
C GLY A 498 -7.06 -24.21 -15.49
N GLY A 499 -7.90 -24.68 -14.57
CA GLY A 499 -9.06 -25.48 -14.90
C GLY A 499 -10.15 -25.25 -13.86
N ASP A 500 -11.40 -25.18 -14.29
CA ASP A 500 -12.54 -25.11 -13.38
C ASP A 500 -13.67 -26.03 -13.83
N LEU A 501 -14.39 -26.55 -12.84
CA LEU A 501 -15.66 -27.23 -13.02
C LEU A 501 -16.74 -26.34 -12.38
N GLY A 502 -17.90 -26.21 -13.02
CA GLY A 502 -18.98 -25.43 -12.42
C GLY A 502 -20.37 -25.68 -12.97
N TYR A 503 -21.34 -25.39 -12.12
CA TYR A 503 -22.74 -25.21 -12.45
C TYR A 503 -23.05 -23.70 -12.46
N GLU A 504 -23.76 -23.23 -13.48
CA GLU A 504 -24.18 -21.85 -13.66
C GLU A 504 -25.64 -21.85 -14.15
N SER A 505 -26.55 -21.16 -13.45
CA SER A 505 -27.93 -20.86 -13.89
C SER A 505 -28.19 -19.35 -13.81
N ARG A 506 -28.97 -18.85 -14.78
CA ARG A 506 -29.34 -17.43 -14.92
C ARG A 506 -30.60 -17.30 -15.76
N LEU A 507 -31.41 -16.29 -15.45
CA LEU A 507 -32.49 -15.85 -16.32
C LEU A 507 -31.93 -15.13 -17.57
N PHE A 508 -32.36 -15.56 -18.76
CA PHE A 508 -32.07 -14.92 -20.04
C PHE A 508 -33.36 -14.37 -20.65
N ARG A 509 -33.38 -13.08 -20.98
CA ARG A 509 -34.52 -12.40 -21.61
C ARG A 509 -34.31 -12.21 -23.10
N LEU A 510 -35.25 -12.72 -23.90
CA LEU A 510 -35.32 -12.55 -25.34
C LEU A 510 -36.31 -11.41 -25.65
N PHE A 511 -35.86 -10.39 -26.39
CA PHE A 511 -36.65 -9.18 -26.67
C PHE A 511 -37.04 -9.03 -28.14
N ASP A 512 -38.23 -8.48 -28.38
CA ASP A 512 -38.66 -7.97 -29.68
C ASP A 512 -38.17 -6.53 -29.82
N GLN A 513 -37.22 -6.29 -30.73
CA GLN A 513 -36.67 -4.95 -30.97
C GLN A 513 -37.63 -4.04 -31.75
N ASP A 514 -38.57 -4.58 -32.53
CA ASP A 514 -39.59 -3.82 -33.27
C ASP A 514 -40.79 -3.43 -32.37
N GLN A 515 -41.07 -4.21 -31.32
CA GLN A 515 -42.21 -4.01 -30.40
C GLN A 515 -41.82 -3.57 -28.98
N ASP A 516 -40.53 -3.39 -28.73
CA ASP A 516 -39.92 -2.91 -27.48
C ASP A 516 -40.41 -3.64 -26.21
N ARG A 517 -40.45 -4.98 -26.28
CA ARG A 517 -41.00 -5.85 -25.21
C ARG A 517 -40.36 -7.23 -25.19
N ALA A 518 -40.36 -7.88 -24.03
CA ALA A 518 -39.92 -9.27 -23.92
C ALA A 518 -40.82 -10.20 -24.76
N LEU A 519 -40.19 -11.05 -25.58
CA LEU A 519 -40.81 -12.20 -26.23
C LEU A 519 -40.89 -13.39 -25.28
N ALA A 520 -39.80 -13.61 -24.53
CA ALA A 520 -39.69 -14.69 -23.56
C ALA A 520 -38.62 -14.42 -22.49
N GLU A 521 -38.76 -15.13 -21.38
CA GLU A 521 -37.76 -15.36 -20.37
C GLU A 521 -37.45 -16.87 -20.35
N TYR A 522 -36.16 -17.21 -20.38
CA TYR A 522 -35.64 -18.57 -20.24
C TYR A 522 -34.81 -18.66 -18.96
N ASP A 523 -34.99 -19.66 -18.10
CA ASP A 523 -33.89 -20.04 -17.19
C ASP A 523 -32.90 -20.87 -18.02
N THR A 524 -31.62 -20.46 -18.02
CA THR A 524 -30.56 -21.13 -18.75
C THR A 524 -29.58 -21.73 -17.76
N SER A 525 -29.61 -23.06 -17.61
CA SER A 525 -28.72 -23.79 -16.72
C SER A 525 -27.63 -24.52 -17.51
N ARG A 526 -26.43 -24.66 -16.93
CA ARG A 526 -25.36 -25.47 -17.50
C ARG A 526 -24.42 -26.06 -16.45
N LEU A 527 -23.92 -27.26 -16.73
CA LEU A 527 -22.86 -27.93 -15.98
C LEU A 527 -21.67 -28.19 -16.93
N GLY A 528 -20.50 -27.65 -16.59
CA GLY A 528 -19.37 -27.65 -17.52
C GLY A 528 -17.98 -27.63 -16.90
N ALA A 529 -17.00 -27.71 -17.79
CA ALA A 529 -15.57 -27.70 -17.51
C ALA A 529 -14.86 -26.71 -18.44
N ARG A 530 -14.10 -25.78 -17.87
CA ARG A 530 -13.25 -24.84 -18.60
C ARG A 530 -11.78 -25.14 -18.35
N LEU A 531 -10.99 -25.25 -19.41
CA LEU A 531 -9.53 -25.40 -19.36
C LEU A 531 -8.87 -24.15 -19.94
N ARG A 532 -7.83 -23.63 -19.26
CA ARG A 532 -7.20 -22.35 -19.57
C ARG A 532 -5.68 -22.49 -19.57
N PHE A 533 -5.00 -21.97 -20.60
CA PHE A 533 -3.55 -21.86 -20.66
C PHE A 533 -3.16 -20.47 -21.14
N GLY A 534 -2.24 -19.80 -20.44
CA GLY A 534 -1.92 -18.43 -20.79
C GLY A 534 -0.70 -17.82 -20.10
N ARG A 535 -0.55 -16.53 -20.37
CA ARG A 535 0.56 -15.69 -19.94
C ARG A 535 0.04 -14.41 -19.28
N ASN A 536 0.61 -14.09 -18.12
CA ASN A 536 0.54 -12.79 -17.49
C ASN A 536 1.62 -11.87 -18.09
N PHE A 537 1.30 -10.59 -18.22
CA PHE A 537 2.23 -9.53 -18.61
C PHE A 537 2.36 -8.58 -17.43
N ASP A 538 3.32 -8.90 -16.57
CA ASP A 538 3.55 -8.18 -15.31
C ASP A 538 2.23 -8.10 -14.48
N THR A 539 2.00 -7.01 -13.76
CA THR A 539 0.73 -6.76 -13.07
C THR A 539 -0.42 -6.41 -14.01
N TRP A 540 -0.15 -5.89 -15.22
CA TRP A 540 -1.13 -5.09 -16.00
C TRP A 540 -1.90 -5.86 -17.07
N GLY A 541 -1.42 -7.00 -17.56
CA GLY A 541 -2.02 -7.68 -18.71
C GLY A 541 -2.10 -9.20 -18.60
N ARG A 542 -2.96 -9.80 -19.43
CA ARG A 542 -3.04 -11.25 -19.63
C ARG A 542 -3.47 -11.58 -21.06
N LEU A 543 -2.90 -12.66 -21.62
CA LEU A 543 -3.41 -13.35 -22.81
C LEU A 543 -3.54 -14.84 -22.50
N HIS A 544 -4.68 -15.44 -22.81
CA HIS A 544 -4.88 -16.87 -22.60
C HIS A 544 -5.82 -17.51 -23.62
N LEU A 545 -5.56 -18.77 -23.92
CA LEU A 545 -6.48 -19.67 -24.61
C LEU A 545 -7.38 -20.33 -23.57
N MET A 546 -8.67 -20.47 -23.89
CA MET A 546 -9.66 -21.18 -23.11
C MET A 546 -10.41 -22.18 -23.98
N TYR A 547 -10.68 -23.36 -23.46
CA TYR A 547 -11.62 -24.34 -23.99
C TYR A 547 -12.75 -24.52 -22.98
N ASP A 548 -14.00 -24.38 -23.41
CA ASP A 548 -15.21 -24.52 -22.58
C ASP A 548 -16.07 -25.65 -23.15
N ARG A 549 -16.33 -26.69 -22.34
CA ARG A 549 -17.25 -27.78 -22.68
C ARG A 549 -18.28 -27.92 -21.56
N ALA A 550 -19.56 -27.72 -21.88
CA ALA A 550 -20.66 -27.84 -20.94
C ALA A 550 -21.87 -28.52 -21.60
N VAL A 551 -22.69 -29.18 -20.78
CA VAL A 551 -24.07 -29.51 -21.12
C VAL A 551 -24.99 -28.52 -20.44
N GLY A 552 -26.14 -28.21 -21.02
CA GLY A 552 -27.11 -27.30 -20.42
C GLY A 552 -28.50 -27.42 -21.02
N ASP A 553 -29.41 -26.64 -20.46
CA ASP A 553 -30.83 -26.63 -20.72
C ASP A 553 -31.35 -25.18 -20.68
N ALA A 554 -32.39 -24.92 -21.46
CA ALA A 554 -33.07 -23.63 -21.52
C ALA A 554 -34.59 -23.86 -21.39
N GLU A 555 -35.14 -23.62 -20.21
CA GLU A 555 -36.57 -23.78 -19.90
C GLU A 555 -37.32 -22.45 -20.06
N VAL A 556 -38.46 -22.45 -20.78
CA VAL A 556 -39.29 -21.25 -21.00
C VAL A 556 -40.10 -20.94 -19.73
N THR A 557 -39.67 -19.95 -18.97
CA THR A 557 -40.37 -19.54 -17.73
C THR A 557 -41.53 -18.58 -18.01
N VAL A 558 -41.39 -17.72 -19.03
CA VAL A 558 -42.43 -16.83 -19.56
C VAL A 558 -42.25 -16.76 -21.08
N GLY A 559 -43.31 -16.86 -21.88
CA GLY A 559 -43.15 -16.76 -23.34
C GLY A 559 -44.42 -16.97 -24.17
N ALA A 560 -44.25 -16.93 -25.49
CA ALA A 560 -45.30 -17.30 -26.45
C ALA A 560 -45.46 -18.85 -26.52
N PRO A 561 -46.68 -19.39 -26.77
CA PRO A 561 -46.95 -20.84 -26.66
C PRO A 561 -46.29 -21.74 -27.73
N ASP A 562 -45.63 -21.13 -28.71
CA ASP A 562 -44.86 -21.77 -29.78
C ASP A 562 -43.35 -21.86 -29.48
N LEU A 563 -42.88 -21.20 -28.42
CA LEU A 563 -41.55 -21.41 -27.86
C LEU A 563 -41.54 -22.67 -26.98
N VAL A 564 -40.42 -23.38 -26.99
CA VAL A 564 -40.26 -24.67 -26.30
C VAL A 564 -38.92 -24.73 -25.57
N ASP A 565 -38.88 -25.57 -24.54
CA ASP A 565 -37.66 -25.92 -23.81
C ASP A 565 -36.70 -26.71 -24.71
N TYR A 566 -35.38 -26.55 -24.53
CA TYR A 566 -34.38 -27.29 -25.30
C TYR A 566 -33.09 -27.57 -24.51
N ASP A 567 -32.52 -28.75 -24.75
CA ASP A 567 -31.15 -29.10 -24.35
C ASP A 567 -30.12 -28.44 -25.29
N PHE A 568 -28.97 -28.04 -24.78
CA PHE A 568 -27.84 -27.57 -25.60
C PHE A 568 -26.48 -28.09 -25.11
N ASP A 569 -25.60 -28.34 -26.08
CA ASP A 569 -24.20 -28.66 -25.87
C ASP A 569 -23.34 -27.42 -26.16
N VAL A 570 -22.47 -27.04 -25.22
CA VAL A 570 -21.43 -26.02 -25.40
C VAL A 570 -20.12 -26.72 -25.72
N GLY A 571 -19.48 -26.34 -26.82
CA GLY A 571 -18.12 -26.74 -27.21
C GLY A 571 -17.39 -25.57 -27.87
N ARG A 572 -16.72 -24.75 -27.07
CA ARG A 572 -16.15 -23.45 -27.50
C ARG A 572 -14.64 -23.39 -27.27
N LEU A 573 -13.91 -22.80 -28.23
CA LEU A 573 -12.51 -22.40 -28.09
C LEU A 573 -12.42 -20.87 -28.15
N SER A 574 -11.76 -20.24 -27.18
CA SER A 574 -11.66 -18.78 -27.08
C SER A 574 -10.24 -18.30 -26.84
N LEU A 575 -9.83 -17.22 -27.51
CA LEU A 575 -8.62 -16.45 -27.22
C LEU A 575 -9.01 -15.15 -26.50
N LEU A 576 -8.57 -14.99 -25.25
CA LEU A 576 -8.92 -13.87 -24.39
C LEU A 576 -7.67 -13.05 -24.02
N GLY A 577 -7.58 -11.84 -24.58
CA GLY A 577 -6.66 -10.79 -24.16
C GLY A 577 -7.35 -9.82 -23.19
N ALA A 578 -6.62 -9.36 -22.16
CA ALA A 578 -7.13 -8.41 -21.19
C ALA A 578 -6.02 -7.48 -20.65
N ILE A 579 -6.41 -6.24 -20.33
CA ILE A 579 -5.57 -5.21 -19.71
C ILE A 579 -6.30 -4.61 -18.51
N ASP A 580 -5.59 -4.39 -17.41
CA ASP A 580 -6.14 -3.83 -16.17
C ASP A 580 -5.10 -2.99 -15.42
N THR A 581 -5.28 -1.67 -15.54
CA THR A 581 -4.43 -0.62 -14.94
C THR A 581 -5.25 0.34 -14.07
N TYR A 582 -6.48 -0.04 -13.68
CA TYR A 582 -7.29 0.76 -12.76
C TYR A 582 -6.75 0.72 -11.33
N ASP A 583 -6.64 1.89 -10.72
CA ASP A 583 -6.29 2.13 -9.31
C ASP A 583 -7.37 1.63 -8.33
N ASN A 584 -8.63 1.67 -8.74
CA ASN A 584 -9.77 1.12 -8.00
C ASN A 584 -10.75 0.49 -9.00
N TYR A 585 -11.20 -0.75 -8.80
CA TYR A 585 -12.06 -1.43 -9.77
C TYR A 585 -13.44 -0.76 -9.94
N TYR A 586 -14.01 -0.24 -8.85
CA TYR A 586 -15.37 0.32 -8.82
C TYR A 586 -15.40 1.84 -9.07
N PHE A 587 -14.43 2.56 -8.50
CA PHE A 587 -14.30 4.01 -8.58
C PHE A 587 -12.92 4.44 -9.08
N PRO A 588 -12.49 4.00 -10.28
CA PRO A 588 -11.16 4.32 -10.80
C PRO A 588 -11.01 5.83 -11.00
N SER A 589 -9.82 6.34 -10.66
CA SER A 589 -9.42 7.73 -10.89
C SER A 589 -8.35 7.85 -12.00
N ARG A 590 -7.59 6.78 -12.26
CA ARG A 590 -6.57 6.70 -13.31
C ARG A 590 -6.54 5.35 -14.03
N GLY A 591 -5.98 5.33 -15.24
CA GLY A 591 -5.69 4.11 -15.98
C GLY A 591 -6.84 3.63 -16.87
N SER A 592 -6.74 2.37 -17.31
CA SER A 592 -7.63 1.71 -18.27
C SER A 592 -7.93 0.25 -17.92
N LEU A 593 -9.13 -0.21 -18.27
CA LEU A 593 -9.59 -1.59 -18.19
C LEU A 593 -10.17 -2.00 -19.54
N GLY A 594 -9.77 -3.16 -20.07
CA GLY A 594 -10.30 -3.67 -21.33
C GLY A 594 -10.05 -5.16 -21.55
N SER A 595 -10.81 -5.73 -22.49
CA SER A 595 -10.72 -7.12 -22.92
C SER A 595 -11.10 -7.28 -24.38
N LEU A 596 -10.49 -8.27 -25.02
CA LEU A 596 -10.88 -8.80 -26.33
C LEU A 596 -11.03 -10.32 -26.20
N SER A 597 -12.23 -10.83 -26.49
CA SER A 597 -12.47 -12.25 -26.68
C SER A 597 -12.74 -12.52 -28.15
N LEU A 598 -12.02 -13.51 -28.70
CA LEU A 598 -12.32 -14.14 -29.99
C LEU A 598 -12.77 -15.56 -29.66
N THR A 599 -14.04 -15.88 -29.89
CA THR A 599 -14.67 -17.15 -29.50
C THR A 599 -15.17 -17.90 -30.72
N SER A 600 -14.99 -19.22 -30.74
CA SER A 600 -15.40 -20.12 -31.80
C SER A 600 -16.14 -21.33 -31.21
N SER A 601 -17.43 -21.46 -31.50
CA SER A 601 -18.28 -22.61 -31.15
C SER A 601 -18.32 -23.56 -32.34
N ARG A 602 -18.14 -24.88 -32.13
CA ARG A 602 -18.16 -25.87 -33.22
C ARG A 602 -18.70 -27.25 -32.79
N GLU A 603 -19.47 -27.92 -33.64
CA GLU A 603 -19.83 -29.35 -33.50
C GLU A 603 -18.58 -30.23 -33.31
N SER A 604 -17.48 -29.91 -33.99
CA SER A 604 -16.20 -30.64 -33.86
C SER A 604 -15.51 -30.45 -32.50
N LEU A 605 -15.97 -29.48 -31.69
CA LEU A 605 -15.60 -29.28 -30.29
C LEU A 605 -16.69 -29.81 -29.33
N GLY A 606 -17.77 -30.38 -29.86
CA GLY A 606 -18.93 -30.85 -29.11
C GLY A 606 -19.91 -29.75 -28.73
N ALA A 607 -20.21 -28.80 -29.64
CA ALA A 607 -21.32 -27.87 -29.48
C ALA A 607 -22.59 -28.32 -30.25
N SER A 608 -23.76 -27.79 -29.88
CA SER A 608 -25.01 -27.91 -30.65
C SER A 608 -25.12 -26.94 -31.84
N SER A 609 -24.23 -25.95 -31.95
CA SER A 609 -24.26 -24.96 -33.03
C SER A 609 -22.88 -24.38 -33.31
N ASP A 610 -22.60 -24.19 -34.60
CA ASP A 610 -21.41 -23.50 -35.09
C ASP A 610 -21.67 -21.99 -35.12
N TYR A 611 -20.74 -21.20 -34.59
CA TYR A 611 -20.71 -19.74 -34.73
C TYR A 611 -19.36 -19.19 -34.28
N ASP A 612 -18.98 -18.03 -34.80
CA ASP A 612 -17.83 -17.25 -34.31
C ASP A 612 -18.29 -15.92 -33.73
N GLN A 613 -17.68 -15.49 -32.61
CA GLN A 613 -18.04 -14.27 -31.89
C GLN A 613 -16.82 -13.44 -31.51
N VAL A 614 -16.95 -12.13 -31.65
CA VAL A 614 -15.97 -11.14 -31.19
C VAL A 614 -16.62 -10.24 -30.15
N LEU A 615 -16.00 -10.14 -28.97
CA LEU A 615 -16.41 -9.24 -27.90
C LEU A 615 -15.23 -8.36 -27.49
N PHE A 616 -15.36 -7.06 -27.72
CA PHE A 616 -14.39 -6.04 -27.32
C PHE A 616 -14.99 -5.11 -26.27
N ASN A 617 -14.28 -4.92 -25.17
CA ASN A 617 -14.58 -3.93 -24.13
C ASN A 617 -13.34 -3.09 -23.89
N TYR A 618 -13.49 -1.77 -23.82
CA TYR A 618 -12.42 -0.88 -23.38
C TYR A 618 -12.98 0.32 -22.64
N SER A 619 -12.31 0.73 -21.58
CA SER A 619 -12.63 1.94 -20.84
C SER A 619 -11.40 2.54 -20.19
N ALA A 620 -11.35 3.86 -20.11
CA ALA A 620 -10.23 4.63 -19.57
C ALA A 620 -10.74 5.83 -18.78
N VAL A 621 -10.02 6.21 -17.72
CA VAL A 621 -10.39 7.35 -16.87
C VAL A 621 -9.21 8.28 -16.65
N MET A 622 -9.53 9.57 -16.55
CA MET A 622 -8.61 10.62 -16.11
C MET A 622 -9.28 11.46 -15.02
N SER A 623 -8.49 11.91 -14.04
CA SER A 623 -8.98 12.75 -12.95
C SER A 623 -8.14 14.01 -12.76
N ARG A 624 -8.77 15.06 -12.25
CA ARG A 624 -8.12 16.31 -11.85
C ARG A 624 -8.77 16.84 -10.57
N GLY A 625 -8.04 16.75 -9.46
CA GLY A 625 -8.60 17.03 -8.13
C GLY A 625 -9.76 16.07 -7.84
N ARG A 626 -10.92 16.61 -7.45
CA ARG A 626 -12.13 15.83 -7.14
C ARG A 626 -12.95 15.41 -8.36
N HIS A 627 -12.58 15.81 -9.57
CA HIS A 627 -13.29 15.49 -10.82
C HIS A 627 -12.66 14.28 -11.52
N ALA A 628 -13.48 13.32 -11.93
CA ALA A 628 -13.07 12.19 -12.77
C ALA A 628 -13.96 12.10 -14.02
N LEU A 629 -13.36 11.85 -15.18
CA LEU A 629 -14.03 11.63 -16.46
C LEU A 629 -13.56 10.30 -17.04
N GLN A 630 -14.52 9.37 -17.21
CA GLN A 630 -14.30 8.02 -17.72
C GLN A 630 -15.03 7.86 -19.06
N GLY A 631 -14.32 7.39 -20.08
CA GLY A 631 -14.90 6.97 -21.35
C GLY A 631 -14.89 5.45 -21.46
N GLY A 632 -15.88 4.88 -22.15
CA GLY A 632 -15.97 3.45 -22.39
C GLY A 632 -16.68 3.10 -23.70
N VAL A 633 -16.31 1.93 -24.24
CA VAL A 633 -16.89 1.32 -25.43
C VAL A 633 -17.02 -0.18 -25.21
N THR A 634 -18.17 -0.73 -25.59
CA THR A 634 -18.41 -2.17 -25.75
C THR A 634 -18.89 -2.40 -27.18
N LEU A 635 -18.28 -3.36 -27.87
CA LEU A 635 -18.67 -3.83 -29.19
C LEU A 635 -18.72 -5.35 -29.17
N ALA A 636 -19.83 -5.93 -29.59
CA ALA A 636 -19.98 -7.38 -29.73
C ALA A 636 -20.62 -7.72 -31.07
N THR A 637 -20.20 -8.83 -31.68
CA THR A 637 -20.74 -9.30 -32.95
C THR A 637 -20.54 -10.80 -33.13
N THR A 638 -21.62 -11.52 -33.46
CA THR A 638 -21.54 -12.81 -34.12
C THR A 638 -21.09 -12.59 -35.58
N LEU A 639 -20.11 -13.37 -36.03
CA LEU A 639 -19.42 -13.20 -37.32
C LEU A 639 -20.06 -14.01 -38.44
N ASP A 640 -20.29 -15.30 -38.17
CA ASP A 640 -20.81 -16.30 -39.10
C ASP A 640 -21.82 -17.17 -38.34
N GLU A 641 -22.95 -17.47 -39.00
CA GLU A 641 -24.16 -18.13 -38.46
C GLU A 641 -24.82 -17.37 -37.28
N ASP A 642 -26.08 -17.70 -36.97
CA ASP A 642 -26.83 -17.07 -35.89
C ASP A 642 -26.56 -17.81 -34.57
N ALA A 643 -25.99 -17.11 -33.59
CA ALA A 643 -25.74 -17.68 -32.27
C ALA A 643 -27.09 -17.97 -31.55
N PRO A 644 -27.23 -19.11 -30.85
CA PRO A 644 -28.44 -19.48 -30.12
C PRO A 644 -28.70 -18.56 -28.91
N VAL A 645 -29.90 -18.64 -28.33
CA VAL A 645 -30.41 -17.65 -27.35
C VAL A 645 -29.49 -17.49 -26.14
N GLU A 646 -28.89 -18.57 -25.63
CA GLU A 646 -27.97 -18.52 -24.48
C GLU A 646 -26.60 -17.89 -24.82
N ALA A 647 -26.31 -17.69 -26.10
CA ALA A 647 -25.10 -17.07 -26.64
C ALA A 647 -25.31 -15.64 -27.20
N LEU A 648 -26.54 -15.12 -27.22
CA LEU A 648 -26.84 -13.75 -27.63
C LEU A 648 -26.25 -12.71 -26.65
N PHE A 649 -25.95 -11.51 -27.15
CA PHE A 649 -25.45 -10.40 -26.32
C PHE A 649 -26.61 -9.63 -25.68
N GLN A 650 -26.41 -9.07 -24.48
CA GLN A 650 -27.43 -8.35 -23.71
C GLN A 650 -27.02 -6.92 -23.31
N LEU A 651 -27.96 -5.99 -23.43
CA LEU A 651 -27.85 -4.56 -23.08
C LEU A 651 -29.09 -4.11 -22.29
N GLY A 652 -29.02 -2.97 -21.60
CA GLY A 652 -30.07 -2.46 -20.70
C GLY A 652 -29.62 -2.42 -19.24
N GLY A 653 -30.14 -1.44 -18.50
CA GLY A 653 -29.90 -1.23 -17.08
C GLY A 653 -28.96 -0.06 -16.77
N PHE A 654 -28.68 0.14 -15.48
CA PHE A 654 -27.90 1.28 -14.99
C PHE A 654 -26.48 1.35 -15.60
N MET A 655 -26.17 2.49 -16.24
CA MET A 655 -24.96 2.75 -17.04
C MET A 655 -24.74 1.82 -18.26
N ARG A 656 -25.82 1.21 -18.74
CA ARG A 656 -25.88 0.26 -19.88
C ARG A 656 -27.12 0.51 -20.76
N LEU A 657 -27.46 1.78 -21.00
CA LEU A 657 -28.78 2.33 -21.35
C LEU A 657 -29.67 2.53 -20.10
N SER A 658 -29.18 3.44 -19.25
CA SER A 658 -29.88 3.96 -18.07
C SER A 658 -31.27 4.49 -18.40
N GLY A 659 -32.30 3.86 -17.84
CA GLY A 659 -33.71 4.09 -18.13
C GLY A 659 -34.44 2.78 -18.40
N LEU A 660 -33.76 1.82 -19.03
CA LEU A 660 -34.26 0.47 -19.29
C LEU A 660 -34.08 -0.48 -18.09
N GLU A 661 -34.82 -1.59 -18.08
CA GLU A 661 -34.56 -2.73 -17.19
C GLU A 661 -33.17 -3.36 -17.42
N ARG A 662 -32.70 -4.18 -16.45
CA ARG A 662 -31.46 -4.95 -16.62
C ARG A 662 -31.63 -5.95 -17.77
N ASN A 663 -30.68 -5.95 -18.70
CA ASN A 663 -30.69 -6.85 -19.88
C ASN A 663 -31.98 -6.73 -20.73
N ALA A 664 -32.59 -5.54 -20.79
CA ALA A 664 -33.82 -5.23 -21.54
C ALA A 664 -33.72 -5.32 -23.07
N LEU A 665 -32.55 -5.67 -23.62
CA LEU A 665 -32.30 -5.80 -25.05
C LEU A 665 -31.36 -6.99 -25.29
N SER A 666 -31.63 -7.79 -26.31
CA SER A 666 -30.79 -8.91 -26.73
C SER A 666 -30.65 -8.99 -28.26
N GLY A 667 -29.51 -9.52 -28.74
CA GLY A 667 -29.30 -9.80 -30.17
C GLY A 667 -27.90 -10.26 -30.57
N GLN A 668 -27.70 -10.53 -31.88
CA GLN A 668 -26.44 -11.02 -32.47
C GLN A 668 -25.29 -9.99 -32.47
N HIS A 669 -25.61 -8.71 -32.36
CA HIS A 669 -24.67 -7.61 -32.35
C HIS A 669 -25.02 -6.62 -31.23
N LEU A 670 -24.03 -5.96 -30.65
CA LEU A 670 -24.20 -4.99 -29.57
C LEU A 670 -23.18 -3.86 -29.74
N GLY A 671 -23.64 -2.62 -29.65
CA GLY A 671 -22.79 -1.44 -29.62
C GLY A 671 -23.19 -0.51 -28.47
N LEU A 672 -22.24 -0.15 -27.61
CA LEU A 672 -22.43 0.82 -26.54
C LEU A 672 -21.22 1.76 -26.45
N LEU A 673 -21.48 3.06 -26.51
CA LEU A 673 -20.56 4.12 -26.10
C LEU A 673 -21.07 4.71 -24.78
N ARG A 674 -20.18 4.92 -23.80
CA ARG A 674 -20.52 5.54 -22.51
C ARG A 674 -19.49 6.58 -22.07
N GLY A 675 -19.98 7.76 -21.69
CA GLY A 675 -19.24 8.81 -21.00
C GLY A 675 -19.77 8.96 -19.58
N LEU A 676 -18.88 8.89 -18.59
CA LEU A 676 -19.21 8.92 -17.17
C LEU A 676 -18.41 10.02 -16.47
N TYR A 677 -19.11 10.98 -15.88
CA TYR A 677 -18.53 12.03 -15.04
C TYR A 677 -18.81 11.75 -13.57
N ARG A 678 -17.78 11.87 -12.72
CA ARG A 678 -17.90 11.76 -11.25
C ARG A 678 -17.22 12.94 -10.57
N TYR A 679 -17.81 13.39 -9.47
CA TYR A 679 -17.25 14.37 -8.55
C TYR A 679 -17.25 13.80 -7.12
N ARG A 680 -16.07 13.72 -6.50
CA ARG A 680 -15.92 13.28 -5.11
C ARG A 680 -16.38 14.38 -4.14
N LEU A 681 -17.33 14.05 -3.27
CA LEU A 681 -17.96 15.01 -2.34
C LEU A 681 -17.14 15.19 -1.06
N ASN A 682 -16.59 14.09 -0.52
CA ASN A 682 -15.82 14.04 0.73
C ASN A 682 -14.55 13.18 0.57
N ASP A 683 -13.61 13.35 1.52
CA ASP A 683 -12.37 12.58 1.59
C ASP A 683 -12.23 11.90 2.97
N VAL A 684 -13.35 11.54 3.62
CA VAL A 684 -13.39 11.09 5.04
C VAL A 684 -14.23 9.82 5.21
N LEU A 685 -13.62 8.80 5.80
CA LEU A 685 -14.16 7.47 6.20
C LEU A 685 -14.78 6.61 5.08
N VAL A 686 -15.81 7.11 4.39
CA VAL A 686 -16.47 6.46 3.26
C VAL A 686 -16.50 7.47 2.11
N PRO A 687 -15.74 7.27 1.02
CA PRO A 687 -15.75 8.15 -0.14
C PRO A 687 -17.12 8.14 -0.83
N VAL A 688 -17.75 9.31 -0.93
CA VAL A 688 -19.05 9.53 -1.57
C VAL A 688 -18.84 10.39 -2.83
N TYR A 689 -19.58 10.05 -3.88
CA TYR A 689 -19.52 10.66 -5.20
C TYR A 689 -20.91 11.11 -5.63
N ALA A 690 -20.97 12.22 -6.35
CA ALA A 690 -22.09 12.54 -7.24
C ALA A 690 -21.62 12.38 -8.69
N GLY A 691 -22.49 11.99 -9.61
CA GLY A 691 -22.10 11.81 -11.00
C GLY A 691 -23.26 11.80 -11.99
N ALA A 692 -22.88 11.75 -13.26
CA ALA A 692 -23.79 11.69 -14.39
C ALA A 692 -23.20 10.82 -15.50
N SER A 693 -24.06 10.09 -16.21
CA SER A 693 -23.69 9.31 -17.40
C SER A 693 -24.40 9.81 -18.65
N LEU A 694 -23.74 9.64 -19.80
CA LEU A 694 -24.30 9.79 -21.14
C LEU A 694 -23.93 8.54 -21.93
N GLU A 695 -24.92 7.90 -22.51
CA GLU A 695 -24.85 6.55 -23.09
C GLU A 695 -25.52 6.56 -24.46
N LEU A 696 -24.93 5.85 -25.43
CA LEU A 696 -25.48 5.71 -26.77
C LEU A 696 -25.23 4.29 -27.25
N GLY A 697 -26.29 3.55 -27.59
CA GLY A 697 -26.14 2.16 -28.00
C GLY A 697 -27.44 1.42 -28.32
N ASN A 698 -27.31 0.21 -28.83
CA ASN A 698 -28.40 -0.75 -29.04
C ASN A 698 -27.83 -2.17 -29.20
N THR A 699 -28.71 -3.17 -29.28
CA THR A 699 -28.43 -4.47 -29.92
C THR A 699 -29.03 -4.49 -31.33
N TRP A 700 -28.61 -5.45 -32.17
CA TRP A 700 -29.19 -5.73 -33.49
C TRP A 700 -29.06 -7.21 -33.81
N ASP A 701 -30.04 -7.79 -34.52
CA ASP A 701 -29.97 -9.20 -34.94
C ASP A 701 -29.29 -9.42 -36.30
N ARG A 702 -29.16 -8.36 -37.11
CA ARG A 702 -28.59 -8.45 -38.46
C ARG A 702 -27.57 -7.35 -38.71
N ARG A 703 -26.41 -7.69 -39.29
CA ARG A 703 -25.29 -6.75 -39.44
C ARG A 703 -25.58 -5.58 -40.38
N ASP A 704 -26.47 -5.78 -41.35
CA ASP A 704 -26.94 -4.74 -42.28
C ASP A 704 -27.96 -3.77 -41.66
N ALA A 705 -28.47 -4.04 -40.46
CA ALA A 705 -29.35 -3.15 -39.70
C ALA A 705 -28.61 -2.25 -38.69
N ILE A 706 -27.27 -2.29 -38.64
CA ILE A 706 -26.48 -1.48 -37.69
C ILE A 706 -26.35 -0.04 -38.21
N GLU A 707 -27.38 0.78 -37.98
CA GLU A 707 -27.38 2.21 -38.28
C GLU A 707 -27.27 3.10 -37.02
N PHE A 708 -26.62 4.26 -37.16
CA PHE A 708 -26.47 5.23 -36.06
C PHE A 708 -27.78 5.94 -35.67
N THR A 709 -28.80 5.89 -36.53
CA THR A 709 -30.15 6.39 -36.24
C THR A 709 -30.90 5.52 -35.24
N ASP A 710 -30.50 4.25 -35.13
CA ASP A 710 -31.22 3.22 -34.38
C ASP A 710 -30.53 2.97 -33.02
N ALA A 711 -29.51 3.77 -32.70
CA ALA A 711 -28.82 3.77 -31.41
C ALA A 711 -29.60 4.64 -30.41
N ARG A 712 -30.07 4.04 -29.31
CA ARG A 712 -30.83 4.73 -28.27
C ARG A 712 -29.92 5.64 -27.46
N LEU A 713 -30.29 6.90 -27.30
CA LEU A 713 -29.62 7.83 -26.38
C LEU A 713 -30.17 7.65 -24.96
N ALA A 714 -29.29 7.55 -23.98
CA ALA A 714 -29.64 7.37 -22.58
C ALA A 714 -28.70 8.16 -21.65
N GLY A 715 -29.09 8.31 -20.39
CA GLY A 715 -28.22 8.90 -19.37
C GLY A 715 -28.78 8.79 -17.96
N SER A 716 -27.95 9.08 -16.97
CA SER A 716 -28.35 9.05 -15.56
C SER A 716 -27.77 10.20 -14.74
N LEU A 717 -28.39 10.45 -13.59
CA LEU A 717 -27.82 11.18 -12.47
C LEU A 717 -27.77 10.25 -11.26
N PHE A 718 -26.67 10.27 -10.49
CA PHE A 718 -26.52 9.35 -9.37
C PHE A 718 -25.69 9.89 -8.21
N LEU A 719 -25.92 9.30 -7.03
CA LEU A 719 -25.03 9.31 -5.89
C LEU A 719 -24.42 7.92 -5.72
N ALA A 720 -23.18 7.84 -5.26
CA ALA A 720 -22.50 6.57 -4.99
C ALA A 720 -21.56 6.65 -3.78
N ALA A 721 -21.28 5.53 -3.13
CA ALA A 721 -20.37 5.45 -1.98
C ALA A 721 -19.55 4.15 -2.00
N ASP A 722 -18.25 4.23 -1.68
CA ASP A 722 -17.38 3.04 -1.54
C ASP A 722 -17.46 2.46 -0.12
N THR A 723 -18.47 1.65 0.16
CA THR A 723 -18.78 1.16 1.51
C THR A 723 -17.95 -0.09 1.88
N PRO A 724 -17.85 -0.46 3.17
CA PRO A 724 -17.22 -1.72 3.59
C PRO A 724 -17.86 -2.99 3.02
N LEU A 725 -19.15 -2.94 2.65
CA LEU A 725 -19.87 -4.05 2.03
C LEU A 725 -19.66 -4.14 0.50
N GLY A 726 -19.10 -3.09 -0.11
CA GLY A 726 -19.02 -2.92 -1.55
C GLY A 726 -19.47 -1.51 -1.98
N PRO A 727 -19.34 -1.17 -3.26
CA PRO A 727 -19.87 0.07 -3.82
C PRO A 727 -21.40 0.08 -3.76
N LEU A 728 -21.97 1.17 -3.26
CA LEU A 728 -23.41 1.45 -3.23
C LEU A 728 -23.73 2.57 -4.22
N PHE A 729 -24.80 2.44 -4.99
CA PHE A 729 -25.30 3.43 -5.93
C PHE A 729 -26.80 3.69 -5.71
N LEU A 730 -27.20 4.96 -5.82
CA LEU A 730 -28.58 5.40 -5.96
C LEU A 730 -28.66 6.32 -7.18
N GLY A 731 -29.36 5.88 -8.23
CA GLY A 731 -29.41 6.57 -9.52
C GLY A 731 -30.84 6.81 -10.01
N TYR A 732 -30.98 7.74 -10.95
CA TYR A 732 -32.15 7.91 -11.79
C TYR A 732 -31.67 7.95 -13.25
N GLY A 733 -32.20 7.07 -14.09
CA GLY A 733 -31.89 6.96 -15.51
C GLY A 733 -33.09 7.27 -16.40
N ASN A 734 -32.82 7.79 -17.60
CA ASN A 734 -33.83 7.93 -18.65
C ASN A 734 -33.23 7.63 -20.04
N THR A 735 -33.95 6.83 -20.81
CA THR A 735 -33.66 6.49 -22.21
C THR A 735 -34.64 7.19 -23.16
N GLU A 736 -34.18 7.52 -24.37
CA GLU A 736 -35.00 8.00 -25.47
C GLU A 736 -36.01 6.91 -25.86
N GLY A 737 -37.31 7.25 -25.78
CA GLY A 737 -38.42 6.29 -25.70
C GLY A 737 -39.42 6.69 -24.60
N ARG A 738 -38.88 7.24 -23.49
CA ARG A 738 -39.50 7.68 -22.21
C ARG A 738 -39.35 6.70 -21.03
N ASP A 739 -38.57 5.64 -21.19
CA ASP A 739 -38.28 4.70 -20.11
C ASP A 739 -37.48 5.39 -19.00
N GLN A 740 -37.93 5.23 -17.76
CA GLN A 740 -37.41 5.94 -16.60
C GLN A 740 -37.36 4.98 -15.41
N ALA A 741 -36.17 4.81 -14.84
CA ALA A 741 -35.95 3.93 -13.71
C ALA A 741 -35.18 4.66 -12.60
N ILE A 742 -35.61 4.45 -11.36
CA ILE A 742 -34.78 4.72 -10.18
C ILE A 742 -34.05 3.43 -9.84
N TYR A 743 -32.73 3.49 -9.72
CA TYR A 743 -31.88 2.34 -9.42
C TYR A 743 -31.32 2.41 -8.01
N LEU A 744 -31.40 1.31 -7.26
CA LEU A 744 -30.60 1.07 -6.06
C LEU A 744 -29.74 -0.17 -6.30
N MET A 745 -28.43 -0.04 -6.12
CA MET A 745 -27.49 -1.14 -6.41
C MET A 745 -26.37 -1.21 -5.37
N LEU A 746 -26.12 -2.40 -4.83
CA LEU A 746 -24.95 -2.75 -4.03
C LEU A 746 -24.18 -3.83 -4.80
N GLY A 747 -22.99 -3.50 -5.32
CA GLY A 747 -22.26 -4.36 -6.26
C GLY A 747 -21.62 -3.58 -7.42
N PRO A 748 -20.85 -4.24 -8.30
CA PRO A 748 -20.19 -3.59 -9.42
C PRO A 748 -21.17 -2.96 -10.41
N LEU A 749 -20.67 -2.02 -11.20
CA LEU A 749 -21.26 -1.66 -12.49
C LEU A 749 -20.79 -2.68 -13.55
N TRP A 750 -21.71 -3.15 -14.39
CA TRP A 750 -21.50 -4.26 -15.34
C TRP A 750 -20.95 -3.81 -16.71
#